data_AF-A0A8X8WXD7-F1
#
_entry.id   AF-A0A8X8WXD7-F1
#
_cell.length_a   1.000
_cell.length_b   1.000
_cell.length_c   1.000
_cell.angle_alpha   90.00
_cell.angle_beta   90.00
_cell.angle_gamma   90.00
#
_symmetry.space_group_name_H-M   'P 1'
#
loop_
_entity.id
_entity.type
_entity.pdbx_description
1 polymer ?
#
loop_
_entity_poly.entity_id
_entity_poly.type
_entity_poly.pdbx_seq_one_letter_code
_entity_poly.pdbx_strand_id
1 'polypeptide(L)'
;MSSKSEEKLPAHLVIFPFPAQGHMNSMLNLAHLLCLTEFHVTFIVSEFTHRLLLKNTSVPVTFAAYPGFQFRIIPDGLPDDHPRFGDKIADIIPAVTNTMVPLFKKIMADEDLLASPNRRPATCFIADGFFSFAADFAEEICLPMVYFRTPSAAYLWAYFHVDDLIQAQEIPIKEKSMDELVKGIPGMEGFLRSRDLPGFFRTDDVNDHLLQSLAAATRQVVRAQAVIFNTFEDLEGPILSIMLEKLPRIYNIGPIHEHQKSRLKEKKSEASIVAGNFWEEDRSCIDWLNGQPPRSVIYVSFGSLTVVTREQLIEFWHGLVNSSHRFLWVIRPDSITGGGQILTELMEGTKEKGYLVKWAPQEEVLNHTAVGAFLTHSGWNSTLESIVAGVPMICWPYFGDQTINSRFVSEVWKIGLDIKDTCDRLIIEKAVREVMEVRKDEFLERADGMAKMAKKAVERGDNPLYGVIPSSVGNLSSLLERFSAGRCKLNGTIPDQIGDLIGLTVLALDENELSGNIPLSIKHLHKLERLYLVDNMLQGPILKIEEEKEDSMVLTNTLGTLGYIAPEYGSEGVVSTRCDVYSYGVMLMEVFTRKKPSDNMFVGDLSLKTWIERLVPEFTYQVIDANLVMNVDEEQGDKIVDFTSSISELALKCCADPSYERTTKKDALAELQKV
;
A
#
# COMPACT_ATOMS: atom_id res chain seq x y z
N MET A 1 -43.60 -22.29 12.09
CA MET A 1 -43.32 -20.98 11.48
C MET A 1 -41.82 -20.86 11.35
N SER A 2 -41.31 -20.89 10.12
CA SER A 2 -39.89 -20.70 9.81
C SER A 2 -39.47 -19.32 10.31
N SER A 3 -38.50 -19.25 11.22
CA SER A 3 -37.80 -17.99 11.53
C SER A 3 -37.08 -17.56 10.26
N LYS A 4 -37.69 -16.65 9.48
CA LYS A 4 -36.93 -15.88 8.51
C LYS A 4 -35.84 -15.18 9.32
N SER A 5 -34.59 -15.57 9.10
CA SER A 5 -33.45 -14.76 9.51
C SER A 5 -33.69 -13.36 8.97
N GLU A 6 -33.86 -12.36 9.84
CA GLU A 6 -33.76 -10.97 9.42
C GLU A 6 -32.39 -10.82 8.75
N GLU A 7 -32.37 -10.63 7.43
CA GLU A 7 -31.14 -10.30 6.72
C GLU A 7 -30.58 -9.04 7.34
N LYS A 8 -29.49 -9.18 8.10
CA LYS A 8 -28.76 -8.02 8.65
C LYS A 8 -28.25 -7.22 7.46
N LEU A 9 -28.84 -6.04 7.23
CA LEU A 9 -28.40 -5.07 6.20
C LEU A 9 -26.87 -4.86 6.25
N PRO A 10 -26.20 -4.44 5.17
CA PRO A 10 -24.78 -4.15 5.25
C PRO A 10 -24.43 -3.01 6.22
N ALA A 11 -23.18 -2.98 6.69
CA ALA A 11 -22.66 -1.86 7.47
C ALA A 11 -22.74 -0.55 6.67
N HIS A 12 -23.04 0.56 7.36
CA HIS A 12 -23.24 1.86 6.73
C HIS A 12 -22.12 2.83 7.13
N LEU A 13 -21.32 3.23 6.15
CA LEU A 13 -20.19 4.14 6.29
C LEU A 13 -20.55 5.53 5.80
N VAL A 14 -20.26 6.56 6.60
CA VAL A 14 -20.39 7.96 6.17
C VAL A 14 -19.00 8.52 5.90
N ILE A 15 -18.76 9.06 4.70
CA ILE A 15 -17.46 9.60 4.29
C ILE A 15 -17.55 11.12 4.26
N PHE A 16 -16.68 11.80 5.02
CA PHE A 16 -16.62 13.25 5.14
C PHE A 16 -15.27 13.80 4.61
N PRO A 17 -15.19 14.13 3.31
CA PRO A 17 -13.97 14.63 2.67
C PRO A 17 -13.75 16.12 2.86
N PHE A 18 -12.49 16.57 2.79
CA PHE A 18 -12.21 17.99 2.60
C PHE A 18 -12.48 18.37 1.13
N PRO A 19 -13.21 19.47 0.82
CA PRO A 19 -13.69 19.76 -0.53
C PRO A 19 -12.60 20.39 -1.44
N ALA A 20 -11.42 19.77 -1.49
CA ALA A 20 -10.35 20.10 -2.43
C ALA A 20 -10.10 18.91 -3.37
N GLN A 21 -9.70 19.18 -4.63
CA GLN A 21 -9.64 18.17 -5.68
C GLN A 21 -8.83 16.93 -5.31
N GLY A 22 -7.62 17.10 -4.77
CA GLY A 22 -6.76 15.97 -4.39
C GLY A 22 -7.37 15.07 -3.31
N HIS A 23 -8.04 15.68 -2.33
CA HIS A 23 -8.72 14.97 -1.24
C HIS A 23 -9.95 14.22 -1.75
N MET A 24 -10.78 14.92 -2.53
CA MET A 24 -11.98 14.37 -3.14
C MET A 24 -11.68 13.20 -4.07
N ASN A 25 -10.65 13.29 -4.91
CA ASN A 25 -10.29 12.21 -5.83
C ASN A 25 -9.97 10.90 -5.08
N SER A 26 -9.12 10.96 -4.06
CA SER A 26 -8.71 9.77 -3.31
C SER A 26 -9.85 9.21 -2.46
N MET A 27 -10.69 10.07 -1.86
CA MET A 27 -11.82 9.62 -1.05
C MET A 27 -12.99 9.09 -1.89
N LEU A 28 -13.22 9.61 -3.10
CA LEU A 28 -14.16 9.00 -4.07
C LEU A 28 -13.67 7.62 -4.51
N ASN A 29 -12.35 7.45 -4.73
CA ASN A 29 -11.77 6.16 -5.03
C ASN A 29 -11.95 5.15 -3.87
N LEU A 30 -11.74 5.60 -2.63
CA LEU A 30 -12.05 4.80 -1.44
C LEU A 30 -13.53 4.42 -1.37
N ALA A 31 -14.43 5.38 -1.60
CA ALA A 31 -15.87 5.13 -1.58
C ALA A 31 -16.28 4.06 -2.59
N HIS A 32 -15.69 4.09 -3.80
CA HIS A 32 -15.94 3.08 -4.82
C HIS A 32 -15.41 1.70 -4.40
N LEU A 33 -14.19 1.62 -3.85
CA LEU A 33 -13.66 0.37 -3.29
C LEU A 33 -14.58 -0.23 -2.22
N LEU A 34 -15.12 0.60 -1.33
CA LEU A 34 -16.05 0.15 -0.28
C LEU A 34 -17.40 -0.33 -0.86
N CYS A 35 -17.89 0.32 -1.93
CA CYS A 35 -19.08 -0.14 -2.63
C CYS A 35 -18.85 -1.49 -3.33
N LEU A 36 -17.62 -1.77 -3.78
CA LEU A 36 -17.24 -3.08 -4.31
C LEU A 36 -17.19 -4.16 -3.21
N THR A 37 -17.22 -3.82 -1.91
CA THR A 37 -17.20 -4.79 -0.80
C THR A 37 -18.51 -4.81 -0.02
N GLU A 38 -19.63 -4.49 -0.67
CA GLU A 38 -21.01 -4.53 -0.14
C GLU A 38 -21.33 -3.55 0.99
N PHE A 39 -20.43 -2.60 1.33
CA PHE A 39 -20.78 -1.55 2.28
C PHE A 39 -21.84 -0.61 1.70
N HIS A 40 -22.75 -0.15 2.56
CA HIS A 40 -23.54 1.03 2.25
C HIS A 40 -22.69 2.26 2.55
N VAL A 41 -22.64 3.21 1.62
CA VAL A 41 -21.82 4.42 1.73
C VAL A 41 -22.72 5.65 1.57
N THR A 42 -22.56 6.61 2.48
CA THR A 42 -23.06 7.98 2.30
C THR A 42 -21.86 8.88 2.15
N PHE A 43 -21.74 9.55 1.01
CA PHE A 43 -20.63 10.45 0.74
C PHE A 43 -21.09 11.90 0.88
N ILE A 44 -20.56 12.62 1.86
CA ILE A 44 -20.86 14.03 2.06
C ILE A 44 -20.10 14.85 1.01
N VAL A 45 -20.79 15.76 0.33
CA VAL A 45 -20.19 16.60 -0.72
C VAL A 45 -20.77 18.00 -0.67
N SER A 46 -19.96 19.01 -0.97
CA SER A 46 -20.48 20.37 -1.07
C SER A 46 -21.33 20.55 -2.33
N GLU A 47 -22.29 21.47 -2.31
CA GLU A 47 -23.09 21.84 -3.49
C GLU A 47 -22.21 22.28 -4.67
N PHE A 48 -21.15 23.05 -4.39
CA PHE A 48 -20.19 23.48 -5.40
C PHE A 48 -19.44 22.30 -6.02
N THR A 49 -18.86 21.43 -5.20
CA THR A 49 -18.12 20.27 -5.68
C THR A 49 -19.03 19.29 -6.43
N HIS A 50 -20.25 19.06 -5.94
CA HIS A 50 -21.21 18.18 -6.61
C HIS A 50 -21.59 18.71 -8.00
N ARG A 51 -21.79 20.03 -8.18
CA ARG A 51 -22.01 20.65 -9.50
C ARG A 51 -20.84 20.42 -10.45
N LEU A 52 -19.60 20.54 -9.96
CA LEU A 52 -18.40 20.29 -10.77
C LEU A 52 -18.28 18.82 -11.18
N LEU A 53 -18.53 17.88 -10.26
CA LEU A 53 -18.50 16.46 -10.56
C LEU A 53 -19.56 16.08 -11.61
N LEU A 54 -20.77 16.61 -11.50
CA LEU A 54 -21.82 16.42 -12.51
C LEU A 54 -21.45 16.98 -13.89
N LYS A 55 -20.74 18.12 -13.91
CA LYS A 55 -20.39 18.81 -15.14
C LYS A 55 -19.22 18.14 -15.87
N ASN A 56 -18.19 17.74 -15.12
CA ASN A 56 -16.88 17.42 -15.68
C ASN A 56 -16.54 15.92 -15.63
N THR A 57 -17.38 15.09 -14.98
CA THR A 57 -17.07 13.66 -14.77
C THR A 57 -18.30 12.78 -14.92
N SER A 58 -18.08 11.47 -15.03
CA SER A 58 -19.15 10.47 -14.94
C SER A 58 -19.41 9.98 -13.51
N VAL A 59 -18.76 10.56 -12.48
CA VAL A 59 -18.78 10.03 -11.11
C VAL A 59 -20.21 9.78 -10.59
N PRO A 60 -21.16 10.72 -10.66
CA PRO A 60 -22.52 10.46 -10.20
C PRO A 60 -23.23 9.33 -10.97
N VAL A 61 -22.93 9.16 -12.26
CA VAL A 61 -23.47 8.08 -13.10
C VAL A 61 -22.84 6.74 -12.71
N THR A 62 -21.53 6.69 -12.50
CA THR A 62 -20.82 5.49 -12.03
C THR A 62 -21.37 5.02 -10.69
N PHE A 63 -21.61 5.94 -9.76
CA PHE A 63 -22.13 5.59 -8.44
C PHE A 63 -23.62 5.21 -8.44
N ALA A 64 -24.40 5.63 -9.44
CA ALA A 64 -25.80 5.20 -9.58
C ALA A 64 -25.95 3.68 -9.80
N ALA A 65 -24.89 3.00 -10.24
CA ALA A 65 -24.86 1.54 -10.35
C ALA A 65 -24.80 0.81 -8.99
N TYR A 66 -24.59 1.53 -7.88
CA TYR A 66 -24.45 0.97 -6.54
C TYR A 66 -25.64 1.39 -5.66
N PRO A 67 -26.65 0.52 -5.43
CA PRO A 67 -27.80 0.84 -4.57
C PRO A 67 -27.42 1.22 -3.13
N GLY A 68 -26.28 0.70 -2.65
CA GLY A 68 -25.72 1.01 -1.35
C GLY A 68 -25.06 2.39 -1.26
N PHE A 69 -24.90 3.14 -2.35
CA PHE A 69 -24.25 4.45 -2.35
C PHE A 69 -25.26 5.59 -2.40
N GLN A 70 -24.97 6.70 -1.70
CA GLN A 70 -25.68 7.96 -1.89
C GLN A 70 -24.78 9.17 -1.65
N PHE A 71 -25.00 10.25 -2.41
CA PHE A 71 -24.45 11.56 -2.07
C PHE A 71 -25.36 12.27 -1.06
N ARG A 72 -24.74 12.91 -0.07
CA ARG A 72 -25.41 13.87 0.80
C ARG A 72 -24.82 15.25 0.55
N ILE A 73 -25.61 16.09 -0.11
CA ILE A 73 -25.18 17.41 -0.57
C ILE A 73 -25.46 18.44 0.54
N ILE A 74 -24.47 19.26 0.87
CA ILE A 74 -24.58 20.35 1.86
C ILE A 74 -23.87 21.62 1.36
N PRO A 75 -24.23 22.82 1.82
CA PRO A 75 -23.50 24.04 1.46
C PRO A 75 -22.11 24.09 2.11
N ASP A 76 -21.13 24.64 1.40
CA ASP A 76 -19.78 24.88 1.94
C ASP A 76 -19.65 26.19 2.73
N GLY A 77 -20.64 27.07 2.65
CA GLY A 77 -20.66 28.36 3.33
C GLY A 77 -20.07 29.51 2.51
N LEU A 78 -19.58 29.26 1.30
CA LEU A 78 -19.09 30.30 0.39
C LEU A 78 -20.16 30.72 -0.63
N PRO A 79 -20.17 31.99 -1.07
CA PRO A 79 -21.04 32.43 -2.17
C PRO A 79 -20.82 31.66 -3.47
N ASP A 80 -21.85 31.56 -4.31
CA ASP A 80 -21.80 30.79 -5.57
C ASP A 80 -20.77 31.31 -6.58
N ASP A 81 -20.49 32.61 -6.58
CA ASP A 81 -19.52 33.28 -7.45
C ASP A 81 -18.08 33.22 -6.90
N HIS A 82 -17.87 32.70 -5.69
CA HIS A 82 -16.54 32.53 -5.13
C HIS A 82 -15.75 31.47 -5.92
N PRO A 83 -14.52 31.76 -6.38
CA PRO A 83 -13.80 30.89 -7.30
C PRO A 83 -13.36 29.58 -6.67
N ARG A 84 -13.08 29.54 -5.35
CA ARG A 84 -12.63 28.34 -4.61
C ARG A 84 -11.36 27.67 -5.19
N PHE A 85 -10.60 28.41 -5.98
CA PHE A 85 -9.37 27.98 -6.63
C PHE A 85 -8.31 29.09 -6.53
N GLY A 86 -7.08 28.78 -6.97
CA GLY A 86 -5.96 29.74 -6.97
C GLY A 86 -5.66 30.33 -5.60
N ASP A 87 -5.48 31.66 -5.54
CA ASP A 87 -5.16 32.42 -4.32
C ASP A 87 -6.30 32.42 -3.29
N LYS A 88 -7.52 32.05 -3.68
CA LYS A 88 -8.72 32.03 -2.81
C LYS A 88 -8.99 30.69 -2.15
N ILE A 89 -8.12 29.69 -2.34
CA ILE A 89 -8.36 28.37 -1.76
C ILE A 89 -8.33 28.37 -0.22
N ALA A 90 -7.57 29.28 0.38
CA ALA A 90 -7.46 29.40 1.84
C ALA A 90 -8.81 29.74 2.50
N ASP A 91 -9.72 30.42 1.79
CA ASP A 91 -11.04 30.83 2.28
C ASP A 91 -11.99 29.62 2.48
N ILE A 92 -11.68 28.47 1.88
CA ILE A 92 -12.45 27.23 2.04
C ILE A 92 -12.34 26.71 3.47
N ILE A 93 -11.17 26.81 4.11
CA ILE A 93 -10.92 26.26 5.45
C ILE A 93 -11.90 26.83 6.50
N PRO A 94 -12.00 28.17 6.68
CA PRO A 94 -12.95 28.73 7.64
C PRO A 94 -14.40 28.49 7.23
N ALA A 95 -14.73 28.50 5.94
CA ALA A 95 -16.10 28.25 5.47
C ALA A 95 -16.59 26.83 5.80
N VAL A 96 -15.78 25.82 5.48
CA VAL A 96 -16.03 24.41 5.80
C VAL A 96 -16.14 24.21 7.32
N THR A 97 -15.22 24.81 8.08
CA THR A 97 -15.21 24.71 9.55
C THR A 97 -16.47 25.30 10.17
N ASN A 98 -16.94 26.46 9.67
CA ASN A 98 -18.07 27.17 10.24
C ASN A 98 -19.43 26.69 9.70
N THR A 99 -19.46 25.96 8.58
CA THR A 99 -20.70 25.57 7.90
C THR A 99 -20.83 24.06 7.73
N MET A 100 -19.92 23.44 6.98
CA MET A 100 -20.02 22.01 6.68
C MET A 100 -19.86 21.13 7.91
N VAL A 101 -18.92 21.46 8.81
CA VAL A 101 -18.68 20.66 10.03
C VAL A 101 -19.92 20.64 10.94
N PRO A 102 -20.55 21.78 11.31
CA PRO A 102 -21.79 21.77 12.07
C PRO A 102 -22.95 21.02 11.37
N LEU A 103 -23.08 21.16 10.06
CA LEU A 103 -24.11 20.44 9.29
C LEU A 103 -23.86 18.93 9.27
N PHE A 104 -22.61 18.51 9.11
CA PHE A 104 -22.20 17.12 9.21
C PHE A 104 -22.55 16.54 10.59
N LYS A 105 -22.19 17.24 11.68
CA LYS A 105 -22.54 16.81 13.04
C LYS A 105 -24.05 16.65 13.22
N LYS A 106 -24.84 17.60 12.72
CA LYS A 106 -26.31 17.52 12.74
C LYS A 106 -26.85 16.31 11.97
N ILE A 107 -26.28 16.01 10.80
CA ILE A 107 -26.68 14.86 9.99
C ILE A 107 -26.35 13.54 10.71
N MET A 108 -25.20 13.46 11.36
CA MET A 108 -24.77 12.26 12.09
C MET A 108 -25.57 12.03 13.37
N ALA A 109 -26.03 13.09 14.03
CA ALA A 109 -26.81 13.00 15.26
C ALA A 109 -28.30 12.65 15.05
N ASP A 110 -28.79 12.73 13.81
CA ASP A 110 -30.18 12.45 13.44
C ASP A 110 -30.23 11.17 12.60
N GLU A 111 -30.50 10.04 13.26
CA GLU A 111 -30.49 8.71 12.62
C GLU A 111 -31.44 8.62 11.43
N ASP A 112 -32.57 9.34 11.47
CA ASP A 112 -33.58 9.35 10.40
C ASP A 112 -33.07 10.00 9.11
N LEU A 113 -32.01 10.84 9.18
CA LEU A 113 -31.40 11.45 7.99
C LEU A 113 -30.48 10.50 7.23
N LEU A 114 -30.08 9.40 7.86
CA LEU A 114 -29.10 8.44 7.32
C LEU A 114 -29.66 7.03 7.16
N ALA A 115 -30.68 6.67 7.93
CA ALA A 115 -31.36 5.38 7.86
C ALA A 115 -32.51 5.40 6.84
N SER A 116 -32.82 4.24 6.29
CA SER A 116 -34.01 3.98 5.47
C SER A 116 -34.42 2.52 5.62
N PRO A 117 -35.59 2.08 5.12
CA PRO A 117 -36.00 0.68 5.21
C PRO A 117 -34.95 -0.32 4.65
N ASN A 118 -34.10 0.13 3.73
CA ASN A 118 -33.04 -0.66 3.11
C ASN A 118 -31.63 -0.25 3.57
N ARG A 119 -31.49 0.60 4.59
CA ARG A 119 -30.19 1.11 5.07
C ARG A 119 -30.23 1.36 6.57
N ARG A 120 -29.33 0.73 7.30
CA ARG A 120 -29.19 0.98 8.75
C ARG A 120 -28.65 2.38 9.05
N PRO A 121 -28.82 2.88 10.29
CA PRO A 121 -28.06 4.03 10.79
C PRO A 121 -26.55 3.86 10.57
N ALA A 122 -25.82 4.98 10.54
CA ALA A 122 -24.37 4.95 10.36
C ALA A 122 -23.72 4.05 11.43
N THR A 123 -22.84 3.15 10.98
CA THR A 123 -22.09 2.23 11.87
C THR A 123 -20.66 2.70 12.10
N CYS A 124 -20.15 3.58 11.23
CA CYS A 124 -18.83 4.19 11.32
C CYS A 124 -18.82 5.41 10.39
N PHE A 125 -17.96 6.39 10.65
CA PHE A 125 -17.64 7.42 9.66
C PHE A 125 -16.14 7.48 9.36
N ILE A 126 -15.82 7.86 8.13
CA ILE A 126 -14.47 8.05 7.63
C ILE A 126 -14.28 9.54 7.39
N ALA A 127 -13.43 10.18 8.19
CA ALA A 127 -13.11 11.59 8.04
C ALA A 127 -11.81 11.77 7.24
N ASP A 128 -11.75 12.83 6.46
CA ASP A 128 -10.48 13.33 5.94
C ASP A 128 -9.53 13.64 7.11
N GLY A 129 -8.27 13.23 6.98
CA GLY A 129 -7.22 13.50 7.96
C GLY A 129 -7.00 14.98 8.29
N PHE A 130 -7.50 15.90 7.47
CA PHE A 130 -7.46 17.33 7.76
C PHE A 130 -8.36 17.74 8.94
N PHE A 131 -9.42 16.97 9.24
CA PHE A 131 -10.43 17.36 10.22
C PHE A 131 -10.08 16.94 11.66
N SER A 132 -9.58 17.89 12.44
CA SER A 132 -9.24 17.69 13.86
C SER A 132 -10.44 17.39 14.76
N PHE A 133 -11.64 17.87 14.41
CA PHE A 133 -12.85 17.69 15.24
C PHE A 133 -13.34 16.23 15.31
N ALA A 134 -12.92 15.38 14.37
CA ALA A 134 -13.55 14.08 14.15
C ALA A 134 -13.40 13.14 15.36
N ALA A 135 -12.25 13.16 16.04
CA ALA A 135 -12.03 12.34 17.24
C ALA A 135 -12.96 12.72 18.39
N ASP A 136 -13.02 14.01 18.74
CA ASP A 136 -13.92 14.51 19.79
C ASP A 136 -15.38 14.17 19.47
N PHE A 137 -15.78 14.38 18.21
CA PHE A 137 -17.15 14.11 17.80
C PHE A 137 -17.50 12.62 17.82
N ALA A 138 -16.58 11.74 17.40
CA ALA A 138 -16.78 10.30 17.44
C ALA A 138 -17.04 9.79 18.86
N GLU A 139 -16.28 10.31 19.84
CA GLU A 139 -16.49 10.00 21.26
C GLU A 139 -17.81 10.57 21.79
N GLU A 140 -18.18 11.79 21.38
CA GLU A 140 -19.45 12.44 21.75
C GLU A 140 -20.68 11.61 21.36
N ILE A 141 -20.67 11.05 20.15
CA ILE A 141 -21.80 10.25 19.62
C ILE A 141 -21.61 8.74 19.79
N CYS A 142 -20.54 8.30 20.47
CA CYS A 142 -20.19 6.89 20.67
C CYS A 142 -20.14 6.07 19.37
N LEU A 143 -19.65 6.65 18.26
CA LEU A 143 -19.59 6.00 16.95
C LEU A 143 -18.13 5.78 16.51
N PRO A 144 -17.76 4.59 16.01
CA PRO A 144 -16.43 4.36 15.48
C PRO A 144 -16.06 5.34 14.36
N MET A 145 -14.80 5.77 14.35
CA MET A 145 -14.26 6.70 13.37
C MET A 145 -12.91 6.24 12.86
N VAL A 146 -12.71 6.40 11.55
CA VAL A 146 -11.47 6.10 10.84
C VAL A 146 -10.99 7.37 10.13
N TYR A 147 -9.70 7.67 10.21
CA TYR A 147 -9.12 8.72 9.38
C TYR A 147 -8.66 8.15 8.03
N PHE A 148 -8.96 8.85 6.95
CA PHE A 148 -8.30 8.63 5.66
C PHE A 148 -7.27 9.74 5.43
N ARG A 149 -5.99 9.34 5.34
CA ARG A 149 -4.88 10.25 5.07
C ARG A 149 -4.65 10.34 3.57
N THR A 150 -4.94 11.53 3.04
CA THR A 150 -4.70 11.89 1.65
C THR A 150 -3.23 12.21 1.31
N PRO A 151 -2.34 12.66 2.25
CA PRO A 151 -0.90 12.77 1.99
C PRO A 151 -0.14 11.49 2.38
N SER A 152 1.18 11.49 2.13
CA SER A 152 2.11 10.42 2.50
C SER A 152 2.17 10.15 4.00
N ALA A 153 2.58 8.92 4.37
CA ALA A 153 2.82 8.56 5.76
C ALA A 153 3.99 9.37 6.34
N ALA A 154 5.06 9.55 5.56
CA ALA A 154 6.21 10.38 5.92
C ALA A 154 5.82 11.82 6.27
N TYR A 155 4.88 12.42 5.53
CA TYR A 155 4.39 13.75 5.84
C TYR A 155 3.67 13.81 7.18
N LEU A 156 2.77 12.86 7.46
CA LEU A 156 2.10 12.80 8.76
C LEU A 156 3.11 12.58 9.89
N TRP A 157 4.09 11.72 9.66
CA TRP A 157 5.12 11.40 10.65
C TRP A 157 5.93 12.63 11.06
N ALA A 158 6.32 13.48 10.11
CA ALA A 158 6.99 14.74 10.42
C ALA A 158 6.16 15.62 11.37
N TYR A 159 4.83 15.66 11.24
CA TYR A 159 3.96 16.43 12.13
C TYR A 159 3.82 15.84 13.53
N PHE A 160 3.95 14.52 13.70
CA PHE A 160 3.99 13.90 15.04
C PHE A 160 5.20 14.37 15.85
N HIS A 161 6.28 14.78 15.17
CA HIS A 161 7.55 15.15 15.77
C HIS A 161 7.78 16.67 15.85
N VAL A 162 6.75 17.50 15.61
CA VAL A 162 6.88 18.97 15.77
C VAL A 162 7.38 19.34 17.18
N ASP A 163 6.82 18.72 18.23
CA ASP A 163 7.22 19.01 19.61
C ASP A 163 8.67 18.56 19.89
N ASP A 164 9.08 17.42 19.33
CA ASP A 164 10.44 16.88 19.47
C ASP A 164 11.46 17.79 18.76
N LEU A 165 11.12 18.33 17.59
CA LEU A 165 11.93 19.30 16.86
C LEU A 165 12.08 20.62 17.61
N ILE A 166 11.02 21.09 18.29
CA ILE A 166 11.08 22.28 19.15
C ILE A 166 12.01 22.02 20.34
N GLN A 167 11.85 20.88 21.01
CA GLN A 167 12.68 20.50 22.17
C GLN A 167 14.16 20.34 21.79
N ALA A 168 14.44 19.75 20.63
CA ALA A 168 15.79 19.59 20.09
C ALA A 168 16.38 20.89 19.51
N GLN A 169 15.62 22.00 19.50
CA GLN A 169 16.02 23.28 18.90
C GLN A 169 16.40 23.14 17.41
N GLU A 170 15.71 22.24 16.71
CA GLU A 170 15.78 22.13 15.25
C GLU A 170 14.79 23.09 14.57
N ILE A 171 13.69 23.41 15.25
CA ILE A 171 12.80 24.52 14.89
C ILE A 171 12.64 25.48 16.09
N PRO A 172 12.66 26.81 15.88
CA PRO A 172 12.76 27.51 14.58
C PRO A 172 14.17 27.40 14.00
N ILE A 173 14.29 27.40 12.67
CA ILE A 173 15.56 27.19 11.96
C ILE A 173 16.37 28.49 12.02
N LYS A 174 17.13 28.68 13.10
CA LYS A 174 17.97 29.87 13.33
C LYS A 174 19.42 29.57 12.94
N GLU A 175 20.00 30.40 12.07
CA GLU A 175 21.44 30.41 11.69
C GLU A 175 21.99 29.12 11.04
N LYS A 176 21.21 28.04 11.00
CA LYS A 176 21.56 26.74 10.40
C LYS A 176 21.38 26.75 8.89
N SER A 177 22.22 25.99 8.18
CA SER A 177 22.05 25.81 6.74
C SER A 177 20.75 25.07 6.45
N MET A 178 20.03 25.51 5.41
CA MET A 178 18.83 24.82 4.93
C MET A 178 19.11 23.40 4.42
N ASP A 179 20.38 23.05 4.19
CA ASP A 179 20.84 21.71 3.82
C ASP A 179 21.29 20.83 4.99
N GLU A 180 21.24 21.33 6.22
CA GLU A 180 21.49 20.48 7.40
C GLU A 180 20.40 19.42 7.56
N LEU A 181 20.82 18.22 7.99
CA LEU A 181 19.92 17.11 8.28
C LEU A 181 19.13 17.35 9.57
N VAL A 182 17.84 17.03 9.51
CA VAL A 182 16.88 17.08 10.62
C VAL A 182 17.00 15.77 11.38
N LYS A 183 17.40 15.79 12.66
CA LYS A 183 17.61 14.57 13.46
C LYS A 183 16.43 14.23 14.35
N GLY A 184 15.49 15.14 14.54
CA GLY A 184 14.34 14.94 15.43
C GLY A 184 13.19 14.11 14.86
N ILE A 185 13.33 13.52 13.66
CA ILE A 185 12.27 12.70 13.03
C ILE A 185 12.77 11.26 12.82
N PRO A 186 12.39 10.32 13.70
CA PRO A 186 12.71 8.90 13.61
C PRO A 186 12.49 8.29 12.23
N GLY A 187 13.51 7.60 11.70
CA GLY A 187 13.48 6.95 10.38
C GLY A 187 13.73 7.90 9.20
N MET A 188 13.90 9.20 9.44
CA MET A 188 14.14 10.23 8.41
C MET A 188 15.43 11.04 8.64
N GLU A 189 16.16 10.76 9.72
CA GLU A 189 17.32 11.53 10.18
C GLU A 189 18.51 11.49 9.24
N GLY A 190 18.60 10.41 8.45
CA GLY A 190 19.72 10.17 7.54
C GLY A 190 19.65 10.94 6.22
N PHE A 191 18.49 11.51 5.87
CA PHE A 191 18.30 12.11 4.54
C PHE A 191 17.45 13.38 4.51
N LEU A 192 16.55 13.60 5.48
CA LEU A 192 15.69 14.77 5.47
C LEU A 192 16.45 16.01 5.92
N ARG A 193 16.39 17.09 5.14
CA ARG A 193 17.02 18.37 5.46
C ARG A 193 15.99 19.38 5.93
N SER A 194 16.47 20.45 6.57
CA SER A 194 15.64 21.59 7.00
C SER A 194 14.78 22.17 5.88
N ARG A 195 15.27 22.23 4.62
CA ARG A 195 14.47 22.66 3.45
C ARG A 195 13.39 21.69 3.01
N ASP A 196 13.53 20.42 3.38
CA ASP A 196 12.57 19.38 2.99
C ASP A 196 11.34 19.40 3.90
N LEU A 197 11.44 20.03 5.09
CA LEU A 197 10.31 20.26 5.98
C LEU A 197 9.25 21.17 5.34
N PRO A 198 7.95 20.90 5.57
CA PRO A 198 6.87 21.74 5.07
C PRO A 198 7.04 23.20 5.49
N GLY A 199 6.56 24.14 4.67
CA GLY A 199 6.74 25.59 4.90
C GLY A 199 6.38 26.07 6.31
N PHE A 200 5.35 25.47 6.92
CA PHE A 200 4.91 25.81 8.28
C PHE A 200 5.92 25.46 9.38
N PHE A 201 6.84 24.52 9.15
CA PHE A 201 7.93 24.20 10.10
C PHE A 201 9.06 25.23 10.04
N ARG A 202 9.14 25.99 8.93
CA ARG A 202 10.20 26.97 8.65
C ARG A 202 9.85 28.37 9.17
N THR A 203 8.93 28.45 10.12
CA THR A 203 8.57 29.68 10.83
C THR A 203 9.65 30.07 11.84
N ASP A 204 9.86 31.38 12.03
CA ASP A 204 10.73 31.91 13.09
C ASP A 204 10.05 31.89 14.47
N ASP A 205 8.71 31.75 14.49
CA ASP A 205 7.89 31.67 15.70
C ASP A 205 7.29 30.27 15.85
N VAL A 206 7.77 29.52 16.84
CA VAL A 206 7.23 28.19 17.18
C VAL A 206 5.79 28.24 17.69
N ASN A 207 5.29 29.41 18.09
CA ASN A 207 3.89 29.63 18.45
C ASN A 207 3.02 30.02 17.25
N ASP A 208 3.56 29.93 16.02
CA ASP A 208 2.78 30.14 14.80
C ASP A 208 1.48 29.31 14.85
N HIS A 209 0.36 30.00 14.64
CA HIS A 209 -0.95 29.43 14.85
C HIS A 209 -1.21 28.25 13.89
N LEU A 210 -0.71 28.30 12.65
CA LEU A 210 -0.91 27.23 11.67
C LEU A 210 -0.08 26.00 12.01
N LEU A 211 1.20 26.18 12.37
CA LEU A 211 2.06 25.08 12.81
C LEU A 211 1.46 24.37 14.04
N GLN A 212 1.09 25.14 15.07
CA GLN A 212 0.52 24.59 16.30
C GLN A 212 -0.84 23.93 16.07
N SER A 213 -1.70 24.49 15.21
CA SER A 213 -2.99 23.90 14.86
C SER A 213 -2.83 22.56 14.13
N LEU A 214 -1.90 22.47 13.18
CA LEU A 214 -1.64 21.24 12.43
C LEU A 214 -0.99 20.15 13.30
N ALA A 215 -0.05 20.54 14.17
CA ALA A 215 0.53 19.64 15.16
C ALA A 215 -0.56 19.11 16.12
N ALA A 216 -1.40 20.00 16.67
CA ALA A 216 -2.51 19.62 17.54
C ALA A 216 -3.52 18.71 16.84
N ALA A 217 -3.87 19.01 15.58
CA ALA A 217 -4.73 18.16 14.76
C ALA A 217 -4.13 16.77 14.54
N THR A 218 -2.82 16.70 14.29
CA THR A 218 -2.09 15.43 14.10
C THR A 218 -2.09 14.58 15.37
N ARG A 219 -1.95 15.19 16.55
CA ARG A 219 -2.04 14.45 17.82
C ARG A 219 -3.40 13.77 18.02
N GLN A 220 -4.48 14.28 17.43
CA GLN A 220 -5.82 13.65 17.52
C GLN A 220 -5.92 12.33 16.75
N VAL A 221 -5.03 12.09 15.78
CA VAL A 221 -5.07 10.89 14.93
C VAL A 221 -4.91 9.61 15.75
N VAL A 222 -4.21 9.64 16.89
CA VAL A 222 -4.00 8.48 17.76
C VAL A 222 -5.29 7.97 18.44
N ARG A 223 -6.34 8.80 18.47
CA ARG A 223 -7.66 8.45 19.04
C ARG A 223 -8.56 7.74 18.03
N ALA A 224 -8.20 7.73 16.75
CA ALA A 224 -9.01 7.06 15.74
C ALA A 224 -8.98 5.54 15.91
N GLN A 225 -10.06 4.88 15.51
CA GLN A 225 -10.15 3.43 15.58
C GLN A 225 -9.17 2.75 14.63
N ALA A 226 -8.86 3.40 13.51
CA ALA A 226 -7.83 3.04 12.55
C ALA A 226 -7.48 4.25 11.68
N VAL A 227 -6.36 4.15 10.97
CA VAL A 227 -5.91 5.13 9.98
C VAL A 227 -5.69 4.42 8.65
N ILE A 228 -6.32 4.91 7.60
CA ILE A 228 -6.12 4.41 6.23
C ILE A 228 -5.17 5.36 5.50
N PHE A 229 -4.14 4.81 4.87
CA PHE A 229 -3.27 5.54 3.95
C PHE A 229 -3.47 5.08 2.52
N ASN A 230 -3.43 6.04 1.60
CA ASN A 230 -3.21 5.77 0.19
C ASN A 230 -1.70 5.57 -0.05
N THR A 231 -1.14 4.46 0.41
CA THR A 231 0.28 4.07 0.23
C THR A 231 0.40 2.55 0.27
N PHE A 232 1.61 2.02 0.07
CA PHE A 232 1.92 0.59 0.15
C PHE A 232 3.27 0.35 0.84
N GLU A 233 3.48 -0.89 1.29
CA GLU A 233 4.60 -1.25 2.16
C GLU A 233 5.97 -1.02 1.51
N ASP A 234 6.18 -1.46 0.26
CA ASP A 234 7.47 -1.26 -0.40
C ASP A 234 7.82 0.22 -0.65
N LEU A 235 6.84 1.13 -0.50
CA LEU A 235 7.04 2.57 -0.69
C LEU A 235 7.46 3.29 0.61
N GLU A 236 6.78 3.01 1.73
CA GLU A 236 6.93 3.74 2.99
C GLU A 236 7.10 2.83 4.23
N GLY A 237 7.33 1.53 4.03
CA GLY A 237 7.34 0.49 5.08
C GLY A 237 8.15 0.81 6.33
N PRO A 238 9.41 1.31 6.23
CA PRO A 238 10.17 1.69 7.43
C PRO A 238 9.46 2.73 8.32
N ILE A 239 8.78 3.71 7.70
CA ILE A 239 8.06 4.75 8.43
C ILE A 239 6.75 4.19 8.98
N LEU A 240 6.01 3.44 8.16
CA LEU A 240 4.78 2.77 8.57
C LEU A 240 5.01 1.85 9.78
N SER A 241 6.10 1.09 9.78
CA SER A 241 6.47 0.19 10.87
C SER A 241 6.75 0.94 12.18
N ILE A 242 7.43 2.09 12.13
CA ILE A 242 7.68 2.91 13.33
C ILE A 242 6.37 3.58 13.79
N MET A 243 5.52 3.99 12.85
CA MET A 243 4.22 4.59 13.16
C MET A 243 3.29 3.66 13.94
N LEU A 244 3.44 2.33 13.81
CA LEU A 244 2.65 1.36 14.58
C LEU A 244 2.79 1.51 16.11
N GLU A 245 3.88 2.10 16.60
CA GLU A 245 4.05 2.41 18.03
C GLU A 245 3.01 3.42 18.54
N LYS A 246 2.61 4.38 17.70
CA LYS A 246 1.61 5.42 18.04
C LYS A 246 0.23 5.13 17.45
N LEU A 247 0.18 4.39 16.34
CA LEU A 247 -1.01 4.11 15.55
C LEU A 247 -1.14 2.59 15.35
N PRO A 248 -1.73 1.86 16.30
CA PRO A 248 -1.70 0.39 16.30
C PRO A 248 -2.54 -0.25 15.19
N ARG A 249 -3.31 0.53 14.43
CA ARG A 249 -4.18 0.05 13.34
C ARG A 249 -4.04 0.95 12.13
N ILE A 250 -3.11 0.61 11.26
CA ILE A 250 -2.87 1.27 9.99
C ILE A 250 -3.30 0.33 8.85
N TYR A 251 -4.01 0.87 7.85
CA TYR A 251 -4.36 0.15 6.63
C TYR A 251 -3.78 0.85 5.40
N ASN A 252 -2.82 0.21 4.75
CA ASN A 252 -2.17 0.71 3.55
C ASN A 252 -2.92 0.18 2.33
N ILE A 253 -3.85 0.96 1.76
CA ILE A 253 -4.73 0.46 0.69
C ILE A 253 -4.33 0.97 -0.70
N GLY A 254 -3.20 1.67 -0.78
CA GLY A 254 -2.72 2.32 -1.98
C GLY A 254 -1.86 1.41 -2.86
N PRO A 255 -1.52 1.85 -4.08
CA PRO A 255 -2.05 3.05 -4.74
C PRO A 255 -3.53 2.87 -5.10
N ILE A 256 -4.40 3.74 -4.60
CA ILE A 256 -5.84 3.48 -4.55
C ILE A 256 -6.51 3.44 -5.94
N HIS A 257 -5.97 4.20 -6.90
CA HIS A 257 -6.44 4.21 -8.28
C HIS A 257 -6.14 2.87 -8.97
N GLU A 258 -4.94 2.31 -8.76
CA GLU A 258 -4.57 0.99 -9.29
C GLU A 258 -5.31 -0.13 -8.54
N HIS A 259 -5.51 0.02 -7.24
CA HIS A 259 -6.31 -0.92 -6.45
C HIS A 259 -7.75 -1.03 -6.96
N GLN A 260 -8.36 0.11 -7.31
CA GLN A 260 -9.69 0.11 -7.91
C GLN A 260 -9.72 -0.65 -9.23
N LYS A 261 -8.75 -0.42 -10.13
CA LYS A 261 -8.65 -1.16 -11.41
C LYS A 261 -8.50 -2.66 -11.19
N SER A 262 -7.63 -3.05 -10.25
CA SER A 262 -7.41 -4.45 -9.87
C SER A 262 -8.74 -5.11 -9.47
N ARG A 263 -9.52 -4.48 -8.58
CA ARG A 263 -10.81 -5.02 -8.10
C ARG A 263 -11.89 -5.05 -9.18
N LEU A 264 -11.97 -4.03 -10.03
CA LEU A 264 -12.92 -3.99 -11.14
C LEU A 264 -12.64 -5.12 -12.14
N LYS A 265 -11.36 -5.36 -12.46
CA LYS A 265 -10.92 -6.46 -13.33
C LYS A 265 -11.26 -7.83 -12.72
N GLU A 266 -11.02 -8.03 -11.43
CA GLU A 266 -11.38 -9.27 -10.72
C GLU A 266 -12.88 -9.56 -10.78
N LYS A 267 -13.72 -8.54 -10.59
CA LYS A 267 -15.18 -8.67 -10.64
C LYS A 267 -15.77 -8.76 -12.04
N LYS A 268 -14.95 -8.63 -13.09
CA LYS A 268 -15.41 -8.49 -14.48
C LYS A 268 -16.47 -7.38 -14.62
N SER A 269 -16.33 -6.32 -13.84
CA SER A 269 -17.28 -5.21 -13.83
C SER A 269 -17.06 -4.33 -15.07
N GLU A 270 -18.15 -3.91 -15.71
CA GLU A 270 -18.13 -2.88 -16.76
C GLU A 270 -18.07 -1.46 -16.18
N ALA A 271 -18.09 -1.30 -14.85
CA ALA A 271 -18.02 0.02 -14.22
C ALA A 271 -16.71 0.74 -14.54
N SER A 272 -16.81 2.03 -14.82
CA SER A 272 -15.67 2.89 -15.12
C SER A 272 -14.85 3.23 -13.86
N ILE A 273 -13.57 3.51 -14.06
CA ILE A 273 -12.70 4.11 -13.05
C ILE A 273 -13.30 5.44 -12.59
N VAL A 274 -13.18 5.75 -11.31
CA VAL A 274 -13.70 6.98 -10.71
C VAL A 274 -12.60 8.04 -10.75
N ALA A 275 -12.74 9.00 -11.66
CA ALA A 275 -11.89 10.18 -11.73
C ALA A 275 -12.64 11.40 -11.18
N GLY A 276 -12.30 11.83 -9.96
CA GLY A 276 -12.94 12.96 -9.25
C GLY A 276 -12.50 14.33 -9.76
N ASN A 277 -12.44 14.54 -11.08
CA ASN A 277 -11.86 15.73 -11.70
C ASN A 277 -12.78 16.96 -11.60
N PHE A 278 -12.21 18.09 -11.17
CA PHE A 278 -12.93 19.37 -11.09
C PHE A 278 -12.86 20.17 -12.39
N TRP A 279 -12.15 19.66 -13.39
CA TRP A 279 -11.88 20.32 -14.67
C TRP A 279 -12.24 19.37 -15.81
N GLU A 280 -12.71 19.93 -16.91
CA GLU A 280 -13.00 19.19 -18.14
C GLU A 280 -11.68 18.74 -18.79
N GLU A 281 -11.57 17.43 -19.08
CA GLU A 281 -10.38 16.84 -19.67
C GLU A 281 -10.26 17.16 -21.17
N ASP A 282 -9.12 17.67 -21.58
CA ASP A 282 -8.77 17.84 -22.98
C ASP A 282 -8.10 16.58 -23.51
N ARG A 283 -8.88 15.71 -24.16
CA ARG A 283 -8.38 14.43 -24.70
C ARG A 283 -7.60 14.59 -26.00
N SER A 284 -7.54 15.79 -26.61
CA SER A 284 -6.72 16.03 -27.81
C SER A 284 -5.23 15.80 -27.57
N CYS A 285 -4.78 15.89 -26.31
CA CYS A 285 -3.41 15.56 -25.96
C CYS A 285 -3.08 14.07 -26.17
N ILE A 286 -4.05 13.16 -26.04
CA ILE A 286 -3.85 11.73 -26.29
C ILE A 286 -3.60 11.50 -27.78
N ASP A 287 -4.38 12.13 -28.64
CA ASP A 287 -4.18 12.08 -30.09
C ASP A 287 -2.80 12.62 -30.49
N TRP A 288 -2.36 13.71 -29.85
CA TRP A 288 -1.02 14.25 -30.05
C TRP A 288 0.08 13.28 -29.60
N LEU A 289 -0.10 12.61 -28.44
CA LEU A 289 0.83 11.64 -27.88
C LEU A 289 0.97 10.38 -28.77
N ASN A 290 -0.13 9.92 -29.38
CA ASN A 290 -0.12 8.78 -30.31
C ASN A 290 0.86 8.98 -31.49
N GLY A 291 1.12 10.23 -31.87
CA GLY A 291 2.07 10.58 -32.94
C GLY A 291 3.53 10.71 -32.49
N GLN A 292 3.84 10.50 -31.21
CA GLN A 292 5.18 10.73 -30.66
C GLN A 292 5.98 9.42 -30.48
N PRO A 293 7.32 9.46 -30.62
CA PRO A 293 8.16 8.30 -30.31
C PRO A 293 8.05 7.86 -28.84
N PRO A 294 8.28 6.57 -28.54
CA PRO A 294 8.29 6.07 -27.16
C PRO A 294 9.30 6.79 -26.27
N ARG A 295 8.91 7.07 -25.02
CA ARG A 295 9.76 7.70 -23.99
C ARG A 295 10.50 8.95 -24.51
N SER A 296 9.80 9.82 -25.24
CA SER A 296 10.34 11.03 -25.87
C SER A 296 9.65 12.33 -25.45
N VAL A 297 8.56 12.22 -24.68
CA VAL A 297 7.77 13.35 -24.20
C VAL A 297 7.93 13.53 -22.69
N ILE A 298 8.12 14.78 -22.27
CA ILE A 298 8.02 15.19 -20.86
C ILE A 298 6.59 15.65 -20.61
N TYR A 299 5.91 14.99 -19.68
CA TYR A 299 4.64 15.50 -19.18
C TYR A 299 4.89 16.55 -18.09
N VAL A 300 4.16 17.66 -18.09
CA VAL A 300 4.34 18.76 -17.14
C VAL A 300 2.98 19.11 -16.52
N SER A 301 2.88 18.96 -15.20
CA SER A 301 1.68 19.31 -14.43
C SER A 301 2.03 19.65 -12.99
N PHE A 302 1.64 20.84 -12.53
CA PHE A 302 1.82 21.28 -11.14
C PHE A 302 0.56 21.06 -10.28
N GLY A 303 -0.27 20.07 -10.64
CA GLY A 303 -1.46 19.70 -9.88
C GLY A 303 -2.59 20.70 -10.01
N SER A 304 -3.55 20.66 -9.08
CA SER A 304 -4.80 21.45 -9.12
C SER A 304 -4.75 22.75 -8.30
N LEU A 305 -3.74 22.94 -7.46
CA LEU A 305 -3.70 24.04 -6.47
C LEU A 305 -2.50 24.98 -6.66
N THR A 306 -1.39 24.48 -7.22
CA THR A 306 -0.19 25.30 -7.42
C THR A 306 -0.48 26.47 -8.34
N VAL A 307 0.06 27.62 -7.99
CA VAL A 307 0.01 28.84 -8.80
C VAL A 307 1.47 29.25 -9.06
N VAL A 308 1.76 29.67 -10.29
CA VAL A 308 3.07 30.13 -10.73
C VAL A 308 3.00 31.60 -11.14
N THR A 309 4.10 32.32 -10.98
CA THR A 309 4.20 33.68 -11.54
C THR A 309 4.46 33.64 -13.04
N ARG A 310 4.24 34.77 -13.72
CA ARG A 310 4.60 34.94 -15.14
C ARG A 310 6.06 34.59 -15.39
N GLU A 311 6.94 35.07 -14.52
CA GLU A 311 8.39 34.90 -14.63
C GLU A 311 8.76 33.42 -14.49
N GLN A 312 8.21 32.74 -13.49
CA GLN A 312 8.43 31.30 -13.30
C GLN A 312 7.95 30.49 -14.50
N LEU A 313 6.77 30.82 -15.05
CA LEU A 313 6.23 30.16 -16.24
C LEU A 313 7.18 30.29 -17.44
N ILE A 314 7.77 31.47 -17.62
CA ILE A 314 8.74 31.75 -18.69
C ILE A 314 10.04 30.95 -18.48
N GLU A 315 10.54 30.85 -17.24
CA GLU A 315 11.74 30.05 -16.93
C GLU A 315 11.52 28.55 -17.20
N PHE A 316 10.36 28.00 -16.80
CA PHE A 316 9.97 26.63 -17.15
C PHE A 316 9.91 26.41 -18.65
N TRP A 317 9.24 27.31 -19.37
CA TRP A 317 9.14 27.22 -20.82
C TRP A 317 10.51 27.22 -21.50
N HIS A 318 11.39 28.15 -21.13
CA HIS A 318 12.74 28.19 -21.69
C HIS A 318 13.55 26.93 -21.37
N GLY A 319 13.50 26.44 -20.13
CA GLY A 319 14.20 25.20 -19.76
C GLY A 319 13.72 24.00 -20.58
N LEU A 320 12.40 23.88 -20.78
CA LEU A 320 11.79 22.82 -21.59
C LEU A 320 12.20 22.95 -23.07
N VAL A 321 12.09 24.13 -23.67
CA VAL A 321 12.46 24.35 -25.08
C VAL A 321 13.96 24.12 -25.32
N ASN A 322 14.82 24.62 -24.43
CA ASN A 322 16.27 24.48 -24.55
C ASN A 322 16.74 23.03 -24.42
N SER A 323 16.03 22.22 -23.62
CA SER A 323 16.30 20.78 -23.50
C SER A 323 16.15 20.03 -24.82
N SER A 324 15.44 20.62 -25.79
CA SER A 324 15.14 20.05 -27.11
C SER A 324 14.25 18.81 -27.13
N HIS A 325 13.73 18.39 -25.97
CA HIS A 325 12.73 17.33 -25.86
C HIS A 325 11.32 17.85 -26.13
N ARG A 326 10.42 16.92 -26.46
CA ARG A 326 9.00 17.24 -26.62
C ARG A 326 8.33 17.32 -25.26
N PHE A 327 7.31 18.16 -25.11
CA PHE A 327 6.61 18.27 -23.83
C PHE A 327 5.10 18.48 -23.97
N LEU A 328 4.33 17.84 -23.10
CA LEU A 328 2.90 18.09 -22.93
C LEU A 328 2.72 18.83 -21.61
N TRP A 329 2.17 20.05 -21.64
CA TRP A 329 2.06 20.88 -20.44
C TRP A 329 0.62 21.29 -20.15
N VAL A 330 0.19 20.95 -18.94
CA VAL A 330 -1.07 21.42 -18.34
C VAL A 330 -0.88 22.83 -17.78
N ILE A 331 -1.56 23.82 -18.36
CA ILE A 331 -1.63 25.20 -17.87
C ILE A 331 -3.09 25.54 -17.57
N ARG A 332 -3.45 25.53 -16.27
CA ARG A 332 -4.82 25.84 -15.86
C ARG A 332 -5.11 27.34 -15.97
N PRO A 333 -6.35 27.75 -16.29
CA PRO A 333 -6.73 29.16 -16.39
C PRO A 333 -6.44 29.99 -15.13
N ASP A 334 -6.49 29.38 -13.95
CA ASP A 334 -6.32 29.99 -12.62
C ASP A 334 -4.89 29.88 -12.07
N SER A 335 -3.99 29.20 -12.79
CA SER A 335 -2.65 28.86 -12.30
C SER A 335 -1.61 29.96 -12.46
N ILE A 336 -1.93 31.10 -13.08
CA ILE A 336 -0.98 32.19 -13.33
C ILE A 336 -1.40 33.44 -12.56
N THR A 337 -0.56 33.91 -11.64
CA THR A 337 -0.77 35.21 -10.99
C THR A 337 -0.54 36.35 -11.97
N GLY A 338 -1.49 37.29 -12.07
CA GLY A 338 -1.28 38.57 -12.78
C GLY A 338 -1.87 38.71 -14.20
N GLY A 339 -2.63 37.74 -14.71
CA GLY A 339 -3.44 37.89 -15.94
C GLY A 339 -2.80 37.40 -17.26
N GLY A 340 -3.64 36.89 -18.17
CA GLY A 340 -3.32 35.91 -19.22
C GLY A 340 -2.84 36.41 -20.60
N GLN A 341 -2.03 37.46 -20.68
CA GLN A 341 -1.54 37.95 -21.99
C GLN A 341 -0.31 37.18 -22.52
N ILE A 342 0.36 36.38 -21.68
CA ILE A 342 1.58 35.60 -22.04
C ILE A 342 1.26 34.37 -22.89
N LEU A 343 0.02 33.86 -22.80
CA LEU A 343 -0.33 32.55 -23.37
C LEU A 343 -0.11 32.52 -24.88
N THR A 344 -0.34 33.61 -25.60
CA THR A 344 -0.24 33.64 -27.07
C THR A 344 1.20 33.48 -27.56
N GLU A 345 2.16 34.20 -26.97
CA GLU A 345 3.59 34.11 -27.33
C GLU A 345 4.16 32.73 -26.95
N LEU A 346 3.79 32.21 -25.77
CA LEU A 346 4.14 30.85 -25.35
C LEU A 346 3.55 29.81 -26.32
N MET A 347 2.28 29.95 -26.70
CA MET A 347 1.62 29.03 -27.62
C MET A 347 2.31 28.99 -28.98
N GLU A 348 2.70 30.14 -29.53
CA GLU A 348 3.42 30.20 -30.81
C GLU A 348 4.81 29.56 -30.73
N GLY A 349 5.59 29.89 -29.70
CA GLY A 349 6.91 29.31 -29.49
C GLY A 349 6.90 27.82 -29.11
N THR A 350 5.77 27.31 -28.62
CA THR A 350 5.61 25.91 -28.21
C THR A 350 5.21 24.97 -29.36
N LYS A 351 4.59 25.48 -30.44
CA LYS A 351 4.01 24.66 -31.52
C LYS A 351 4.95 23.64 -32.16
N GLU A 352 6.25 23.88 -32.18
CA GLU A 352 7.21 22.96 -32.80
C GLU A 352 7.51 21.72 -31.96
N LYS A 353 7.51 21.84 -30.62
CA LYS A 353 8.00 20.79 -29.71
C LYS A 353 7.07 20.46 -28.55
N GLY A 354 6.10 21.32 -28.24
CA GLY A 354 5.20 21.08 -27.13
C GLY A 354 3.73 21.19 -27.49
N TYR A 355 2.91 20.68 -26.58
CA TYR A 355 1.46 20.72 -26.66
C TYR A 355 0.91 21.25 -25.34
N LEU A 356 0.01 22.23 -25.42
CA LEU A 356 -0.53 22.91 -24.24
C LEU A 356 -2.01 22.56 -24.11
N VAL A 357 -2.41 22.14 -22.91
CA VAL A 357 -3.81 21.86 -22.57
C VAL A 357 -4.19 22.52 -21.25
N LYS A 358 -5.48 22.77 -21.04
CA LYS A 358 -5.96 23.34 -19.77
C LYS A 358 -6.00 22.31 -18.65
N TRP A 359 -6.38 21.09 -18.99
CA TRP A 359 -6.43 19.94 -18.10
C TRP A 359 -6.29 18.67 -18.93
N ALA A 360 -5.58 17.66 -18.41
CA ALA A 360 -5.31 16.42 -19.12
C ALA A 360 -5.88 15.22 -18.35
N PRO A 361 -6.26 14.12 -19.03
CA PRO A 361 -6.48 12.82 -18.39
C PRO A 361 -5.14 12.25 -17.88
N GLN A 362 -4.63 12.79 -16.78
CA GLN A 362 -3.25 12.62 -16.31
C GLN A 362 -2.82 11.16 -16.20
N GLU A 363 -3.67 10.29 -15.62
CA GLU A 363 -3.38 8.88 -15.47
C GLU A 363 -3.17 8.19 -16.83
N GLU A 364 -3.99 8.51 -17.83
CA GLU A 364 -3.88 7.96 -19.19
C GLU A 364 -2.63 8.52 -19.90
N VAL A 365 -2.33 9.81 -19.70
CA VAL A 365 -1.10 10.45 -20.20
C VAL A 365 0.15 9.78 -19.62
N LEU A 366 0.21 9.57 -18.30
CA LEU A 366 1.36 8.94 -17.65
C LEU A 366 1.56 7.49 -18.11
N ASN A 367 0.47 6.74 -18.35
CA ASN A 367 0.54 5.38 -18.88
C ASN A 367 0.81 5.32 -20.40
N HIS A 368 0.84 6.46 -21.10
CA HIS A 368 1.08 6.49 -22.54
C HIS A 368 2.55 6.22 -22.87
N THR A 369 2.81 5.36 -23.86
CA THR A 369 4.16 4.88 -24.24
C THR A 369 5.14 5.99 -24.62
N ALA A 370 4.63 7.10 -25.16
CA ALA A 370 5.42 8.28 -25.52
C ALA A 370 6.00 9.04 -24.31
N VAL A 371 5.38 8.97 -23.13
CA VAL A 371 5.81 9.74 -21.96
C VAL A 371 7.04 9.09 -21.34
N GLY A 372 8.13 9.87 -21.26
CA GLY A 372 9.43 9.45 -20.75
C GLY A 372 9.78 10.00 -19.37
N ALA A 373 9.22 11.14 -18.99
CA ALA A 373 9.42 11.75 -17.68
C ALA A 373 8.24 12.65 -17.30
N PHE A 374 8.12 12.95 -16.00
CA PHE A 374 7.07 13.79 -15.44
C PHE A 374 7.65 14.94 -14.61
N LEU A 375 7.55 16.17 -15.11
CA LEU A 375 7.81 17.38 -14.34
C LEU A 375 6.58 17.73 -13.48
N THR A 376 6.73 17.60 -12.17
CA THR A 376 5.61 17.59 -11.22
C THR A 376 5.89 18.41 -9.97
N HIS A 377 4.81 18.97 -9.40
CA HIS A 377 4.83 19.53 -8.05
C HIS A 377 4.98 18.49 -6.93
N SER A 378 4.96 17.18 -7.23
CA SER A 378 5.11 16.10 -6.24
C SER A 378 3.97 15.99 -5.21
N GLY A 379 2.76 16.42 -5.57
CA GLY A 379 1.56 16.10 -4.79
C GLY A 379 1.30 14.60 -4.75
N TRP A 380 0.85 14.07 -3.62
CA TRP A 380 0.86 12.63 -3.35
C TRP A 380 0.16 11.76 -4.40
N ASN A 381 -1.02 12.16 -4.87
CA ASN A 381 -1.75 11.41 -5.91
C ASN A 381 -0.96 11.32 -7.23
N SER A 382 -0.44 12.46 -7.71
CA SER A 382 0.40 12.52 -8.91
C SER A 382 1.67 11.67 -8.78
N THR A 383 2.28 11.65 -7.59
CA THR A 383 3.46 10.83 -7.31
C THR A 383 3.13 9.35 -7.43
N LEU A 384 2.01 8.89 -6.84
CA LEU A 384 1.56 7.51 -6.95
C LEU A 384 1.20 7.10 -8.37
N GLU A 385 0.51 7.98 -9.13
CA GLU A 385 0.18 7.73 -10.53
C GLU A 385 1.45 7.56 -11.40
N SER A 386 2.47 8.40 -11.17
CA SER A 386 3.77 8.30 -11.85
C SER A 386 4.50 7.01 -11.49
N ILE A 387 4.47 6.63 -10.21
CA ILE A 387 5.06 5.37 -9.72
C ILE A 387 4.40 4.17 -10.39
N VAL A 388 3.07 4.09 -10.41
CA VAL A 388 2.34 2.98 -11.06
C VAL A 388 2.61 2.91 -12.56
N ALA A 389 2.75 4.07 -13.22
CA ALA A 389 3.07 4.18 -14.64
C ALA A 389 4.53 3.87 -14.99
N GLY A 390 5.43 3.79 -14.00
CA GLY A 390 6.87 3.62 -14.22
C GLY A 390 7.49 4.82 -14.94
N VAL A 391 7.05 6.04 -14.60
CA VAL A 391 7.56 7.28 -15.20
C VAL A 391 8.44 8.02 -14.19
N PRO A 392 9.73 8.26 -14.50
CA PRO A 392 10.62 9.08 -13.69
C PRO A 392 10.13 10.51 -13.51
N MET A 393 10.47 11.12 -12.38
CA MET A 393 9.98 12.44 -12.01
C MET A 393 11.08 13.51 -11.97
N ILE A 394 10.71 14.74 -12.32
CA ILE A 394 11.46 15.95 -11.99
C ILE A 394 10.55 16.75 -11.07
N CYS A 395 10.98 16.96 -9.83
CA CYS A 395 10.15 17.47 -8.76
C CYS A 395 10.42 18.95 -8.52
N TRP A 396 9.37 19.76 -8.62
CA TRP A 396 9.37 21.16 -8.24
C TRP A 396 8.28 21.42 -7.18
N PRO A 397 8.53 21.11 -5.90
CA PRO A 397 7.53 21.23 -4.86
C PRO A 397 7.22 22.69 -4.53
N TYR A 398 5.96 22.96 -4.22
CA TYR A 398 5.45 24.31 -3.95
C TYR A 398 5.00 24.51 -2.49
N PHE A 399 4.21 23.60 -1.91
CA PHE A 399 3.78 23.67 -0.50
C PHE A 399 3.44 22.31 0.12
N GLY A 400 3.17 22.30 1.43
CA GLY A 400 2.59 21.16 2.11
C GLY A 400 3.47 19.92 2.08
N ASP A 401 2.91 18.78 1.68
CA ASP A 401 3.57 17.47 1.63
C ASP A 401 4.60 17.35 0.51
N GLN A 402 4.51 18.23 -0.49
CA GLN A 402 5.31 18.16 -1.71
C GLN A 402 6.82 18.21 -1.43
N THR A 403 7.27 18.96 -0.42
CA THR A 403 8.70 19.12 -0.11
C THR A 403 9.32 17.84 0.45
N ILE A 404 8.55 17.08 1.24
CA ILE A 404 8.94 15.76 1.73
C ILE A 404 8.86 14.76 0.58
N ASN A 405 7.75 14.74 -0.15
CA ASN A 405 7.55 13.81 -1.27
C ASN A 405 8.69 13.91 -2.31
N SER A 406 9.12 15.13 -2.69
CA SER A 406 10.22 15.32 -3.64
C SER A 406 11.56 14.80 -3.12
N ARG A 407 11.79 14.87 -1.80
CA ARG A 407 12.99 14.32 -1.16
C ARG A 407 12.99 12.80 -1.21
N PHE A 408 11.84 12.15 -1.02
CA PHE A 408 11.71 10.70 -1.18
C PHE A 408 11.96 10.26 -2.62
N VAL A 409 11.37 10.97 -3.58
CA VAL A 409 11.58 10.69 -5.01
C VAL A 409 13.07 10.73 -5.37
N SER A 410 13.80 11.74 -4.90
CA SER A 410 15.19 11.96 -5.27
C SER A 410 16.20 11.11 -4.50
N GLU A 411 16.06 10.98 -3.17
CA GLU A 411 17.09 10.33 -2.34
C GLU A 411 16.75 8.91 -1.90
N VAL A 412 15.48 8.65 -1.60
CA VAL A 412 15.05 7.39 -1.00
C VAL A 412 14.78 6.38 -2.10
N TRP A 413 13.84 6.69 -2.99
CA TRP A 413 13.45 5.81 -4.10
C TRP A 413 14.37 5.99 -5.30
N LYS A 414 14.98 7.18 -5.44
CA LYS A 414 15.87 7.57 -6.55
C LYS A 414 15.20 7.38 -7.92
N ILE A 415 13.91 7.64 -8.00
CA ILE A 415 13.10 7.56 -9.24
C ILE A 415 12.94 8.92 -9.91
N GLY A 416 13.75 9.90 -9.52
CA GLY A 416 13.68 11.25 -10.08
C GLY A 416 14.70 12.21 -9.48
N LEU A 417 14.51 13.48 -9.81
CA LEU A 417 15.33 14.60 -9.34
C LEU A 417 14.49 15.61 -8.57
N ASP A 418 15.09 16.26 -7.59
CA ASP A 418 14.49 17.36 -6.83
C ASP A 418 15.16 18.68 -7.25
N ILE A 419 14.38 19.60 -7.84
CA ILE A 419 14.81 20.96 -8.22
C ILE A 419 14.19 22.03 -7.31
N LYS A 420 13.83 21.64 -6.08
CA LYS A 420 13.30 22.51 -5.01
C LYS A 420 14.09 23.83 -4.87
N ASP A 421 13.37 24.88 -4.49
CA ASP A 421 13.84 26.26 -4.28
C ASP A 421 14.43 26.94 -5.53
N THR A 422 14.35 26.32 -6.71
CA THR A 422 14.90 26.88 -7.94
C THR A 422 13.83 26.92 -9.04
N CYS A 423 13.77 28.02 -9.76
CA CYS A 423 12.97 28.16 -10.97
C CYS A 423 13.83 28.92 -11.99
N ASP A 424 14.86 28.23 -12.47
CA ASP A 424 15.87 28.77 -13.38
C ASP A 424 15.94 27.87 -14.62
N ARG A 425 15.84 28.47 -15.79
CA ARG A 425 15.82 27.75 -17.08
C ARG A 425 17.00 26.80 -17.28
N LEU A 426 18.20 27.11 -16.78
CA LEU A 426 19.39 26.26 -16.97
C LEU A 426 19.32 25.04 -16.06
N ILE A 427 18.82 25.21 -14.83
CA ILE A 427 18.57 24.10 -13.90
C ILE A 427 17.49 23.17 -14.46
N ILE A 428 16.40 23.74 -14.97
CA ILE A 428 15.30 22.97 -15.58
C ILE A 428 15.78 22.22 -16.82
N GLU A 429 16.50 22.89 -17.73
CA GLU A 429 17.09 22.24 -18.90
C GLU A 429 18.01 21.07 -18.49
N LYS A 430 18.91 21.31 -17.53
CA LYS A 430 19.84 20.29 -17.06
C LYS A 430 19.11 19.11 -16.44
N ALA A 431 18.10 19.35 -15.60
CA ALA A 431 17.31 18.29 -14.98
C ALA A 431 16.57 17.45 -16.02
N VAL A 432 16.01 18.10 -17.05
CA VAL A 432 15.37 17.39 -18.17
C VAL A 432 16.37 16.52 -18.91
N ARG A 433 17.53 17.06 -19.29
CA ARG A 433 18.58 16.29 -19.99
C ARG A 433 19.12 15.16 -19.13
N GLU A 434 19.28 15.39 -17.83
CA GLU A 434 19.74 14.36 -16.89
C GLU A 434 18.78 13.16 -16.87
N VAL A 435 17.47 13.39 -16.77
CA VAL A 435 16.46 12.31 -16.73
C VAL A 435 16.22 11.69 -18.11
N MET A 436 16.24 12.48 -19.18
CA MET A 436 15.86 12.02 -20.51
C MET A 436 17.03 11.54 -21.39
N GLU A 437 18.27 11.85 -21.02
CA GLU A 437 19.48 11.56 -21.81
C GLU A 437 20.58 10.89 -20.98
N VAL A 438 21.02 11.52 -19.89
CA VAL A 438 22.27 11.13 -19.18
C VAL A 438 22.08 9.89 -18.31
N ARG A 439 21.05 9.90 -17.46
CA ARG A 439 20.72 8.83 -16.50
C ARG A 439 19.38 8.16 -16.83
N LYS A 440 18.97 8.24 -18.09
CA LYS A 440 17.67 7.74 -18.56
C LYS A 440 17.41 6.29 -18.15
N ASP A 441 18.33 5.40 -18.47
CA ASP A 441 18.14 3.96 -18.24
C ASP A 441 18.11 3.64 -16.74
N GLU A 442 18.93 4.31 -15.92
CA GLU A 442 18.92 4.15 -14.46
C GLU A 442 17.56 4.55 -13.87
N PHE A 443 17.05 5.72 -14.26
CA PHE A 443 15.76 6.20 -13.74
C PHE A 443 14.60 5.33 -14.22
N LEU A 444 14.60 4.90 -15.49
CA LEU A 444 13.57 4.00 -16.02
C LEU A 444 13.59 2.64 -15.31
N GLU A 445 14.77 2.05 -15.09
CA GLU A 445 14.90 0.77 -14.38
C GLU A 445 14.33 0.87 -12.95
N ARG A 446 14.69 1.93 -12.22
CA ARG A 446 14.17 2.15 -10.86
C ARG A 446 12.66 2.41 -10.86
N ALA A 447 12.16 3.24 -11.78
CA ALA A 447 10.74 3.54 -11.89
C ALA A 447 9.92 2.29 -12.26
N ASP A 448 10.40 1.47 -13.20
CA ASP A 448 9.78 0.20 -13.57
C ASP A 448 9.79 -0.81 -12.41
N GLY A 449 10.88 -0.85 -11.63
CA GLY A 449 10.96 -1.64 -10.41
C GLY A 449 9.89 -1.23 -9.39
N MET A 450 9.75 0.06 -9.13
CA MET A 450 8.72 0.59 -8.23
C MET A 450 7.30 0.35 -8.76
N ALA A 451 7.08 0.48 -10.07
CA ALA A 451 5.80 0.20 -10.71
C ALA A 451 5.35 -1.25 -10.52
N LYS A 452 6.29 -2.21 -10.59
CA LYS A 452 6.00 -3.63 -10.34
C LYS A 452 5.58 -3.86 -8.88
N MET A 453 6.29 -3.26 -7.92
CA MET A 453 5.95 -3.37 -6.50
C MET A 453 4.57 -2.73 -6.21
N ALA A 454 4.31 -1.55 -6.77
CA ALA A 454 3.03 -0.85 -6.64
C ALA A 454 1.83 -1.66 -7.15
N LYS A 455 1.97 -2.32 -8.31
CA LYS A 455 0.93 -3.19 -8.89
C LYS A 455 0.74 -4.47 -8.08
N LYS A 456 1.83 -5.06 -7.61
CA LYS A 456 1.81 -6.25 -6.76
C LYS A 456 1.09 -5.98 -5.43
N ALA A 457 1.34 -4.83 -4.79
CA ALA A 457 0.75 -4.45 -3.50
C ALA A 457 -0.79 -4.35 -3.50
N VAL A 458 -1.42 -4.25 -4.67
CA VAL A 458 -2.89 -4.19 -4.80
C VAL A 458 -3.50 -5.51 -5.30
N GLU A 459 -2.68 -6.54 -5.49
CA GLU A 459 -3.14 -7.90 -5.75
C GLU A 459 -3.73 -8.52 -4.47
N ARG A 460 -4.51 -9.59 -4.63
CA ARG A 460 -5.15 -10.25 -3.49
C ARG A 460 -4.12 -10.90 -2.56
N GLY A 461 -4.20 -10.56 -1.27
CA GLY A 461 -3.37 -11.11 -0.21
C GLY A 461 -2.04 -10.37 -0.02
N ASP A 462 -1.59 -9.55 -0.95
CA ASP A 462 -0.27 -8.89 -0.86
C ASP A 462 -0.35 -7.53 -0.17
N ASN A 463 -0.91 -7.51 1.04
CA ASN A 463 -1.07 -6.29 1.83
C ASN A 463 -0.82 -6.57 3.32
N PRO A 464 0.31 -6.09 3.87
CA PRO A 464 0.62 -6.19 5.29
C PRO A 464 -0.42 -5.47 6.14
N LEU A 465 -1.32 -6.22 6.77
CA LEU A 465 -2.30 -5.69 7.70
C LEU A 465 -1.68 -5.45 9.08
N TYR A 466 -0.66 -6.23 9.42
CA TYR A 466 -0.02 -6.27 10.74
C TYR A 466 -1.02 -6.57 11.88
N GLY A 467 -0.64 -7.47 12.80
CA GLY A 467 -1.46 -7.79 13.97
C GLY A 467 -2.30 -9.06 13.82
N VAL A 468 -3.35 -9.19 14.64
CA VAL A 468 -4.02 -10.49 14.88
C VAL A 468 -5.36 -10.60 14.17
N ILE A 469 -5.79 -11.83 13.87
CA ILE A 469 -7.19 -12.10 13.49
C ILE A 469 -8.06 -11.95 14.76
N PRO A 470 -8.94 -10.93 14.86
CA PRO A 470 -9.74 -10.73 16.06
C PRO A 470 -10.87 -11.76 16.16
N SER A 471 -11.32 -12.08 17.37
CA SER A 471 -12.49 -12.94 17.59
C SER A 471 -13.77 -12.41 16.92
N SER A 472 -13.86 -11.09 16.71
CA SER A 472 -14.95 -10.47 15.96
C SER A 472 -15.02 -10.91 14.49
N VAL A 473 -14.02 -11.64 13.96
CA VAL A 473 -14.08 -12.25 12.63
C VAL A 473 -15.30 -13.15 12.45
N GLY A 474 -15.76 -13.81 13.52
CA GLY A 474 -16.99 -14.62 13.49
C GLY A 474 -18.28 -13.83 13.30
N ASN A 475 -18.24 -12.50 13.45
CA ASN A 475 -19.39 -11.63 13.19
C ASN A 475 -19.55 -11.26 11.71
N LEU A 476 -18.62 -11.68 10.84
CA LEU A 476 -18.79 -11.51 9.39
C LEU A 476 -20.00 -12.33 8.89
N SER A 477 -20.46 -12.00 7.69
CA SER A 477 -21.65 -12.65 7.12
C SER A 477 -21.48 -14.17 7.05
N SER A 478 -22.48 -14.92 7.51
CA SER A 478 -22.54 -16.38 7.32
C SER A 478 -22.71 -16.78 5.85
N LEU A 479 -22.94 -15.82 4.95
CA LEU A 479 -22.95 -15.99 3.50
C LEU A 479 -21.55 -15.81 2.89
N LEU A 480 -20.53 -15.46 3.67
CA LEU A 480 -19.18 -15.30 3.16
C LEU A 480 -18.63 -16.64 2.66
N GLU A 481 -18.42 -16.75 1.35
CA GLU A 481 -17.91 -17.98 0.74
C GLU A 481 -16.39 -18.08 0.75
N ARG A 482 -15.67 -16.94 0.82
CA ARG A 482 -14.21 -16.94 0.73
C ARG A 482 -13.59 -15.91 1.65
N PHE A 483 -12.81 -16.40 2.62
CA PHE A 483 -11.94 -15.60 3.48
C PHE A 483 -10.49 -15.79 3.03
N SER A 484 -9.82 -14.71 2.63
CA SER A 484 -8.46 -14.78 2.08
C SER A 484 -7.64 -13.64 2.66
N ALA A 485 -6.71 -13.99 3.54
CA ALA A 485 -5.78 -13.09 4.20
C ALA A 485 -4.38 -13.71 4.25
N GLY A 486 -4.01 -14.50 3.24
CA GLY A 486 -2.64 -14.99 3.09
C GLY A 486 -1.70 -13.86 2.64
N ARG A 487 -0.42 -13.90 3.05
CA ARG A 487 0.60 -12.85 2.83
C ARG A 487 0.29 -11.49 3.47
N CYS A 488 -0.49 -11.47 4.55
CA CYS A 488 -0.92 -10.24 5.21
C CYS A 488 -0.10 -9.84 6.45
N LYS A 489 1.03 -10.52 6.74
CA LYS A 489 1.83 -10.30 7.96
C LYS A 489 1.00 -10.40 9.25
N LEU A 490 -0.02 -11.26 9.24
CA LEU A 490 -0.84 -11.52 10.42
C LEU A 490 -0.06 -12.36 11.43
N ASN A 491 -0.20 -12.06 12.71
CA ASN A 491 0.42 -12.77 13.81
C ASN A 491 -0.62 -13.22 14.85
N GLY A 492 -0.17 -13.81 15.97
CA GLY A 492 -1.05 -14.33 17.00
C GLY A 492 -1.65 -15.70 16.64
N THR A 493 -2.89 -15.97 17.03
CA THR A 493 -3.54 -17.27 16.81
C THR A 493 -4.74 -17.14 15.87
N ILE A 494 -5.18 -18.25 15.26
CA ILE A 494 -6.48 -18.28 14.56
C ILE A 494 -7.57 -18.40 15.64
N PRO A 495 -8.49 -17.44 15.78
CA PRO A 495 -9.51 -17.48 16.82
C PRO A 495 -10.54 -18.58 16.56
N ASP A 496 -11.09 -19.19 17.62
CA ASP A 496 -12.15 -20.21 17.50
C ASP A 496 -13.39 -19.70 16.73
N GLN A 497 -13.65 -18.39 16.77
CA GLN A 497 -14.76 -17.76 16.05
C GLN A 497 -14.64 -17.86 14.52
N ILE A 498 -13.51 -18.30 13.97
CA ILE A 498 -13.42 -18.62 12.55
C ILE A 498 -14.43 -19.71 12.14
N GLY A 499 -14.79 -20.60 13.07
CA GLY A 499 -15.78 -21.66 12.87
C GLY A 499 -17.23 -21.15 12.76
N ASP A 500 -17.50 -19.88 13.10
CA ASP A 500 -18.84 -19.29 12.97
C ASP A 500 -19.17 -18.92 11.51
N LEU A 501 -18.16 -18.90 10.63
CA LEU A 501 -18.28 -18.53 9.22
C LEU A 501 -18.72 -19.72 8.34
N ILE A 502 -19.84 -20.34 8.70
CA ILE A 502 -20.36 -21.60 8.13
C ILE A 502 -20.58 -21.59 6.60
N GLY A 503 -20.58 -20.42 5.96
CA GLY A 503 -20.68 -20.25 4.51
C GLY A 503 -19.37 -20.49 3.76
N LEU A 504 -18.23 -20.55 4.45
CA LEU A 504 -16.92 -20.59 3.81
C LEU A 504 -16.69 -21.86 3.00
N THR A 505 -16.33 -21.67 1.73
CA THR A 505 -15.81 -22.68 0.81
C THR A 505 -14.28 -22.61 0.72
N VAL A 506 -13.70 -21.43 0.97
CA VAL A 506 -12.25 -21.21 0.93
C VAL A 506 -11.81 -20.38 2.13
N LEU A 507 -10.87 -20.92 2.91
CA LEU A 507 -10.15 -20.21 3.96
C LEU A 507 -8.65 -20.22 3.62
N ALA A 508 -8.11 -19.04 3.28
CA ALA A 508 -6.71 -18.85 2.96
C ALA A 508 -6.05 -17.90 3.97
N LEU A 509 -5.14 -18.42 4.79
CA LEU A 509 -4.34 -17.73 5.81
C LEU A 509 -2.84 -18.05 5.66
N ASP A 510 -2.45 -18.62 4.54
CA ASP A 510 -1.08 -19.02 4.20
C ASP A 510 -0.09 -17.85 4.16
N GLU A 511 1.19 -18.12 4.34
CA GLU A 511 2.27 -17.12 4.29
C GLU A 511 2.06 -15.96 5.28
N ASN A 512 1.80 -16.29 6.55
CA ASN A 512 1.67 -15.32 7.64
C ASN A 512 2.59 -15.71 8.81
N GLU A 513 2.51 -14.96 9.90
CA GLU A 513 3.22 -15.19 11.16
C GLU A 513 2.26 -15.75 12.24
N LEU A 514 1.19 -16.44 11.84
CA LEU A 514 0.22 -17.05 12.76
C LEU A 514 0.87 -18.21 13.51
N SER A 515 0.50 -18.40 14.76
CA SER A 515 1.09 -19.35 15.71
C SER A 515 0.00 -20.01 16.56
N GLY A 516 0.39 -20.99 17.38
CA GLY A 516 -0.56 -21.72 18.22
C GLY A 516 -1.28 -22.82 17.45
N ASN A 517 -2.39 -23.32 18.02
CA ASN A 517 -3.09 -24.47 17.45
C ASN A 517 -4.09 -24.06 16.35
N ILE A 518 -4.27 -24.92 15.36
CA ILE A 518 -5.40 -24.87 14.42
C ILE A 518 -6.69 -25.08 15.25
N PRO A 519 -7.65 -24.13 15.25
CA PRO A 519 -8.81 -24.21 16.12
C PRO A 519 -9.74 -25.35 15.70
N LEU A 520 -10.20 -26.13 16.68
CA LEU A 520 -11.09 -27.28 16.45
C LEU A 520 -12.45 -26.86 15.86
N SER A 521 -12.82 -25.59 16.00
CA SER A 521 -14.05 -25.02 15.43
C SER A 521 -14.06 -25.00 13.90
N ILE A 522 -12.91 -25.15 13.22
CA ILE A 522 -12.86 -25.29 11.75
C ILE A 522 -13.74 -26.47 11.27
N LYS A 523 -13.96 -27.48 12.11
CA LYS A 523 -14.89 -28.60 11.81
C LYS A 523 -16.35 -28.17 11.60
N HIS A 524 -16.74 -26.98 12.06
CA HIS A 524 -18.08 -26.43 11.85
C HIS A 524 -18.25 -25.82 10.45
N LEU A 525 -17.15 -25.64 9.70
CA LEU A 525 -17.15 -25.13 8.34
C LEU A 525 -17.49 -26.24 7.34
N HIS A 526 -18.73 -26.76 7.41
CA HIS A 526 -19.19 -27.92 6.63
C HIS A 526 -19.16 -27.72 5.10
N LYS A 527 -18.98 -26.48 4.62
CA LYS A 527 -18.87 -26.15 3.19
C LYS A 527 -17.41 -25.98 2.72
N LEU A 528 -16.43 -26.10 3.62
CA LEU A 528 -15.05 -25.75 3.34
C LEU A 528 -14.41 -26.78 2.39
N GLU A 529 -14.10 -26.33 1.18
CA GLU A 529 -13.45 -27.14 0.14
C GLU A 529 -11.92 -26.94 0.15
N ARG A 530 -11.45 -25.74 0.51
CA ARG A 530 -10.04 -25.37 0.43
C ARG A 530 -9.58 -24.65 1.69
N LEU A 531 -8.54 -25.19 2.32
CA LEU A 531 -7.89 -24.64 3.51
C LEU A 531 -6.40 -24.44 3.23
N TYR A 532 -5.94 -23.19 3.22
CA TYR A 532 -4.54 -22.82 3.03
C TYR A 532 -3.99 -22.22 4.32
N LEU A 533 -3.10 -22.95 5.00
CA LEU A 533 -2.47 -22.56 6.26
C LEU A 533 -0.93 -22.65 6.21
N VAL A 534 -0.38 -23.02 5.06
CA VAL A 534 1.07 -23.24 4.85
C VAL A 534 1.85 -21.96 5.13
N ASP A 535 3.14 -22.07 5.46
CA ASP A 535 4.01 -20.94 5.77
C ASP A 535 3.48 -20.07 6.91
N ASN A 536 3.15 -20.75 8.02
CA ASN A 536 2.84 -20.20 9.33
C ASN A 536 3.57 -20.99 10.43
N MET A 537 3.46 -20.55 11.68
CA MET A 537 3.96 -21.25 12.88
C MET A 537 2.86 -22.05 13.61
N LEU A 538 1.84 -22.52 12.87
CA LEU A 538 0.68 -23.23 13.40
C LEU A 538 1.01 -24.69 13.76
N GLN A 539 0.27 -25.24 14.72
CA GLN A 539 0.41 -26.60 15.23
C GLN A 539 -0.95 -27.30 15.37
N GLY A 540 -0.93 -28.62 15.49
CA GLY A 540 -2.12 -29.43 15.78
C GLY A 540 -2.65 -30.20 14.58
N PRO A 541 -3.69 -31.01 14.77
CA PRO A 541 -4.21 -31.89 13.74
C PRO A 541 -4.96 -31.09 12.68
N ILE A 542 -4.61 -31.30 11.41
CA ILE A 542 -5.52 -31.01 10.30
C ILE A 542 -6.51 -32.16 10.29
N LEU A 543 -7.60 -32.03 11.04
CA LEU A 543 -8.60 -33.10 11.21
C LEU A 543 -9.01 -33.65 9.84
N LYS A 544 -8.94 -34.98 9.67
CA LYS A 544 -9.74 -35.67 8.66
C LYS A 544 -11.19 -35.26 8.92
N ILE A 545 -11.78 -34.52 7.98
CA ILE A 545 -13.23 -34.31 7.94
C ILE A 545 -13.82 -35.68 7.56
N GLU A 546 -14.04 -36.54 8.55
CA GLU A 546 -14.83 -37.75 8.36
C GLU A 546 -16.29 -37.32 8.14
N GLU A 547 -16.69 -37.17 6.88
CA GLU A 547 -18.11 -37.30 6.53
C GLU A 547 -18.38 -38.74 6.12
N GLU A 548 -19.35 -39.37 6.78
CA GLU A 548 -20.01 -40.62 6.38
C GLU A 548 -20.84 -40.46 5.09
N LYS A 549 -20.30 -39.81 4.05
CA LYS A 549 -20.94 -39.72 2.73
C LYS A 549 -19.94 -40.05 1.64
N GLU A 550 -20.22 -41.17 0.96
CA GLU A 550 -19.45 -41.83 -0.10
C GLU A 550 -19.12 -40.99 -1.35
N ASP A 551 -19.34 -39.67 -1.39
CA ASP A 551 -19.08 -38.85 -2.59
C ASP A 551 -18.48 -37.45 -2.33
N SER A 552 -17.94 -37.19 -1.12
CA SER A 552 -17.25 -35.93 -0.79
C SER A 552 -15.88 -36.21 -0.17
N MET A 553 -14.91 -36.59 -1.01
CA MET A 553 -13.51 -36.58 -0.60
C MET A 553 -13.06 -35.11 -0.49
N VAL A 554 -13.07 -34.54 0.72
CA VAL A 554 -12.22 -33.37 1.03
C VAL A 554 -10.78 -33.87 1.05
N LEU A 555 -10.20 -34.01 -0.14
CA LEU A 555 -8.78 -34.19 -0.31
C LEU A 555 -8.13 -32.85 0.03
N THR A 556 -7.53 -32.75 1.22
CA THR A 556 -6.36 -31.89 1.37
C THR A 556 -5.36 -32.40 0.33
N ASN A 557 -5.24 -31.72 -0.81
CA ASN A 557 -4.17 -31.99 -1.78
C ASN A 557 -2.86 -31.77 -1.03
N THR A 558 -2.34 -32.85 -0.47
CA THR A 558 -1.19 -32.82 0.42
C THR A 558 0.02 -32.84 -0.50
N LEU A 559 0.55 -31.65 -0.83
CA LEU A 559 1.76 -31.47 -1.64
C LEU A 559 3.01 -31.84 -0.81
N GLY A 560 3.10 -33.08 -0.36
CA GLY A 560 4.30 -33.64 0.24
C GLY A 560 4.91 -34.67 -0.70
N THR A 561 6.20 -34.53 -1.01
CA THR A 561 6.91 -35.56 -1.80
C THR A 561 7.15 -36.77 -0.89
N LEU A 562 6.70 -37.95 -1.33
CA LEU A 562 6.88 -39.21 -0.60
C LEU A 562 8.36 -39.38 -0.20
N GLY A 563 8.61 -39.65 1.08
CA GLY A 563 9.95 -39.78 1.65
C GLY A 563 10.56 -38.49 2.23
N TYR A 564 9.92 -37.33 2.02
CA TYR A 564 10.28 -36.06 2.68
C TYR A 564 9.28 -35.67 3.79
N ILE A 565 8.13 -36.34 3.83
CA ILE A 565 7.05 -36.09 4.81
C ILE A 565 7.45 -36.65 6.18
N ALA A 566 7.33 -35.82 7.23
CA ALA A 566 7.53 -36.24 8.61
C ALA A 566 6.51 -37.33 9.01
N PRO A 567 6.92 -38.36 9.79
CA PRO A 567 6.04 -39.47 10.15
C PRO A 567 4.72 -39.02 10.74
N GLU A 568 4.74 -38.10 11.71
CA GLU A 568 3.55 -37.57 12.38
C GLU A 568 2.61 -36.81 11.43
N TYR A 569 3.15 -36.20 10.38
CA TYR A 569 2.34 -35.54 9.36
C TYR A 569 1.69 -36.58 8.42
N GLY A 570 2.45 -37.59 8.01
CA GLY A 570 1.98 -38.64 7.11
C GLY A 570 0.99 -39.62 7.74
N SER A 571 1.15 -39.96 9.03
CA SER A 571 0.29 -40.93 9.72
C SER A 571 -0.87 -40.30 10.49
N GLU A 572 -0.64 -39.16 11.13
CA GLU A 572 -1.61 -38.54 12.05
C GLU A 572 -2.18 -37.21 11.53
N GLY A 573 -1.68 -36.70 10.40
CA GLY A 573 -2.09 -35.39 9.88
C GLY A 573 -1.68 -34.22 10.78
N VAL A 574 -0.68 -34.43 11.65
CA VAL A 574 -0.16 -33.41 12.57
C VAL A 574 0.80 -32.52 11.81
N VAL A 575 0.49 -31.22 11.74
CA VAL A 575 1.40 -30.22 11.18
C VAL A 575 2.09 -29.49 12.32
N SER A 576 3.41 -29.31 12.19
CA SER A 576 4.20 -28.51 13.12
C SER A 576 5.48 -28.01 12.45
N THR A 577 6.13 -27.01 13.04
CA THR A 577 7.46 -26.57 12.61
C THR A 577 8.52 -27.67 12.70
N ARG A 578 8.29 -28.74 13.49
CA ARG A 578 9.15 -29.93 13.52
C ARG A 578 9.02 -30.77 12.25
N CYS A 579 7.89 -30.73 11.55
CA CYS A 579 7.71 -31.40 10.26
C CYS A 579 8.57 -30.75 9.15
N ASP A 580 8.70 -29.42 9.18
CA ASP A 580 9.58 -28.69 8.27
C ASP A 580 11.06 -29.04 8.53
N VAL A 581 11.45 -29.12 9.80
CA VAL A 581 12.82 -29.52 10.18
C VAL A 581 13.13 -30.94 9.72
N TYR A 582 12.17 -31.86 9.79
CA TYR A 582 12.33 -33.21 9.23
C TYR A 582 12.59 -33.18 7.72
N SER A 583 11.75 -32.46 6.98
CA SER A 583 11.89 -32.30 5.52
C SER A 583 13.26 -31.71 5.16
N TYR A 584 13.72 -30.73 5.95
CA TYR A 584 15.05 -30.13 5.80
C TYR A 584 16.19 -31.13 6.05
N GLY A 585 16.07 -31.96 7.09
CA GLY A 585 17.05 -33.02 7.36
C GLY A 585 17.17 -34.02 6.21
N VAL A 586 16.04 -34.42 5.60
CA VAL A 586 16.05 -35.29 4.41
C VAL A 586 16.72 -34.60 3.21
N MET A 587 16.45 -33.32 2.99
CA MET A 587 17.12 -32.53 1.95
C MET A 587 18.64 -32.43 2.17
N LEU A 588 19.09 -32.24 3.40
CA LEU A 588 20.53 -32.24 3.72
C LEU A 588 21.18 -33.58 3.36
N MET A 589 20.53 -34.70 3.67
CA MET A 589 20.99 -36.04 3.30
C MET A 589 21.08 -36.22 1.79
N GLU A 590 20.10 -35.73 1.04
CA GLU A 590 20.12 -35.79 -0.43
C GLU A 590 21.32 -35.04 -1.02
N VAL A 591 21.70 -33.88 -0.46
CA VAL A 591 22.79 -33.04 -0.99
C VAL A 591 24.13 -33.76 -0.99
N PHE A 592 24.53 -34.39 0.12
CA PHE A 592 25.85 -35.04 0.20
C PHE A 592 25.87 -36.47 -0.30
N THR A 593 24.72 -37.15 -0.38
CA THR A 593 24.63 -38.52 -0.91
C THR A 593 24.30 -38.59 -2.40
N ARG A 594 23.67 -37.55 -2.93
CA ARG A 594 22.99 -37.55 -4.23
C ARG A 594 21.96 -38.68 -4.38
N LYS A 595 21.43 -39.17 -3.26
CA LYS A 595 20.38 -40.18 -3.20
C LYS A 595 19.06 -39.53 -2.85
N LYS A 596 18.01 -39.93 -3.55
CA LYS A 596 16.65 -39.46 -3.26
C LYS A 596 15.93 -40.48 -2.39
N PRO A 597 15.05 -40.05 -1.47
CA PRO A 597 14.16 -40.97 -0.75
C PRO A 597 13.32 -41.87 -1.68
N SER A 598 13.12 -41.47 -2.93
CA SER A 598 12.42 -42.22 -3.97
C SER A 598 13.29 -43.17 -4.80
N ASP A 599 14.59 -43.28 -4.53
CA ASP A 599 15.47 -44.20 -5.25
C ASP A 599 15.07 -45.66 -4.96
N ASN A 600 15.10 -46.51 -6.00
CA ASN A 600 14.67 -47.92 -5.95
C ASN A 600 15.38 -48.78 -4.88
N MET A 601 16.49 -48.31 -4.30
CA MET A 601 17.19 -49.00 -3.22
C MET A 601 16.50 -48.86 -1.86
N PHE A 602 15.65 -47.84 -1.68
CA PHE A 602 14.91 -47.59 -0.45
C PHE A 602 13.54 -48.25 -0.53
N VAL A 603 13.44 -49.47 -0.01
CA VAL A 603 12.21 -50.29 -0.02
C VAL A 603 11.98 -50.92 1.35
N GLY A 604 10.71 -51.12 1.71
CA GLY A 604 10.33 -51.64 3.03
C GLY A 604 10.77 -50.70 4.16
N ASP A 605 11.45 -51.25 5.16
CA ASP A 605 11.92 -50.51 6.35
C ASP A 605 13.24 -49.73 6.12
N LEU A 606 13.80 -49.78 4.91
CA LEU A 606 15.04 -49.06 4.57
C LEU A 606 14.71 -47.73 3.89
N SER A 607 14.80 -46.64 4.66
CA SER A 607 14.73 -45.24 4.19
C SER A 607 16.12 -44.60 4.11
N LEU A 608 16.24 -43.47 3.40
CA LEU A 608 17.47 -42.66 3.33
C LEU A 608 18.03 -42.35 4.73
N LYS A 609 17.16 -41.96 5.68
CA LYS A 609 17.50 -41.76 7.09
C LYS A 609 18.11 -43.02 7.71
N THR A 610 17.38 -44.14 7.69
CA THR A 610 17.85 -45.39 8.32
C THR A 610 19.10 -45.97 7.64
N TRP A 611 19.31 -45.69 6.35
CA TRP A 611 20.52 -46.06 5.63
C TRP A 611 21.74 -45.29 6.15
N ILE A 612 21.60 -43.98 6.37
CA ILE A 612 22.66 -43.16 6.97
C ILE A 612 22.89 -43.55 8.43
N GLU A 613 21.84 -43.68 9.25
CA GLU A 613 21.96 -44.09 10.67
C GLU A 613 22.76 -45.39 10.85
N ARG A 614 22.55 -46.37 9.95
CA ARG A 614 23.25 -47.67 9.99
C ARG A 614 24.74 -47.56 9.68
N LEU A 615 25.21 -46.46 9.11
CA LEU A 615 26.59 -46.26 8.66
C LEU A 615 27.40 -45.29 9.56
N VAL A 616 26.77 -44.69 10.57
CA VAL A 616 27.33 -43.59 11.38
C VAL A 616 28.32 -43.95 12.50
N PRO A 617 28.73 -45.22 12.74
CA PRO A 617 29.96 -45.46 13.51
C PRO A 617 31.25 -45.38 12.67
N GLU A 618 31.18 -45.54 11.34
CA GLU A 618 32.36 -45.68 10.45
C GLU A 618 32.16 -44.91 9.13
N PHE A 619 31.79 -43.62 9.16
CA PHE A 619 31.43 -42.86 7.94
C PHE A 619 32.47 -43.03 6.82
N THR A 620 32.15 -43.85 5.82
CA THR A 620 33.06 -44.21 4.72
C THR A 620 32.75 -43.34 3.49
N TYR A 621 33.73 -43.18 2.59
CA TYR A 621 33.55 -42.62 1.23
C TYR A 621 32.37 -43.21 0.43
N GLN A 622 31.72 -44.26 0.92
CA GLN A 622 30.58 -44.93 0.30
C GLN A 622 29.27 -44.12 0.37
N VAL A 623 29.15 -43.19 1.31
CA VAL A 623 27.93 -42.38 1.51
C VAL A 623 28.00 -41.05 0.74
N ILE A 624 29.21 -40.49 0.59
CA ILE A 624 29.44 -39.21 -0.07
C ILE A 624 29.31 -39.39 -1.59
N ASP A 625 28.65 -38.45 -2.28
CA ASP A 625 28.68 -38.40 -3.75
C ASP A 625 30.13 -38.39 -4.22
N ALA A 626 30.50 -39.40 -5.01
CA ALA A 626 31.85 -39.54 -5.54
C ALA A 626 32.33 -38.27 -6.26
N ASN A 627 31.43 -37.47 -6.84
CA ASN A 627 31.79 -36.20 -7.47
C ASN A 627 32.27 -35.11 -6.50
N LEU A 628 31.90 -35.18 -5.21
CA LEU A 628 32.40 -34.27 -4.18
C LEU A 628 33.85 -34.57 -3.80
N VAL A 629 34.32 -35.81 -4.04
CA VAL A 629 35.65 -36.29 -3.64
C VAL A 629 36.54 -36.59 -4.86
N MET A 630 36.01 -36.47 -6.09
CA MET A 630 36.79 -36.65 -7.31
C MET A 630 37.68 -35.43 -7.59
N ASN A 631 38.97 -35.68 -7.83
CA ASN A 631 39.99 -34.69 -8.20
C ASN A 631 40.42 -33.70 -7.09
N VAL A 632 40.18 -34.01 -5.83
CA VAL A 632 40.76 -33.28 -4.68
C VAL A 632 41.99 -34.01 -4.16
N ASP A 633 42.94 -33.28 -3.57
CA ASP A 633 44.08 -33.90 -2.86
C ASP A 633 43.63 -34.56 -1.54
N GLU A 634 44.49 -35.38 -0.94
CA GLU A 634 44.18 -36.16 0.26
C GLU A 634 43.75 -35.25 1.44
N GLU A 635 44.39 -34.09 1.60
CA GLU A 635 44.07 -33.12 2.66
C GLU A 635 42.70 -32.44 2.44
N GLN A 636 42.35 -32.13 1.20
CA GLN A 636 41.03 -31.60 0.84
C GLN A 636 39.95 -32.67 0.95
N GLY A 637 40.27 -33.92 0.62
CA GLY A 637 39.39 -35.07 0.78
C GLY A 637 38.98 -35.28 2.24
N ASP A 638 39.95 -35.25 3.16
CA ASP A 638 39.70 -35.40 4.61
C ASP A 638 38.80 -34.27 5.15
N LYS A 639 39.01 -33.02 4.70
CA LYS A 639 38.15 -31.87 5.08
C LYS A 639 36.71 -32.03 4.61
N ILE A 640 36.49 -32.59 3.41
CA ILE A 640 35.15 -32.86 2.88
C ILE A 640 34.47 -33.96 3.70
N VAL A 641 35.22 -34.98 4.13
CA VAL A 641 34.70 -36.03 5.01
C VAL A 641 34.28 -35.46 6.37
N ASP A 642 35.11 -34.65 7.01
CA ASP A 642 34.80 -34.01 8.30
C ASP A 642 33.57 -33.09 8.23
N PHE A 643 33.49 -32.28 7.18
CA PHE A 643 32.35 -31.40 6.90
C PHE A 643 31.06 -32.21 6.69
N THR A 644 31.16 -33.28 5.89
CA THR A 644 30.00 -34.14 5.59
C THR A 644 29.55 -34.92 6.83
N SER A 645 30.48 -35.32 7.71
CA SER A 645 30.14 -35.94 8.99
C SER A 645 29.32 -34.98 9.87
N SER A 646 29.76 -33.72 9.96
CA SER A 646 29.06 -32.69 10.74
C SER A 646 27.65 -32.38 10.20
N ILE A 647 27.51 -32.31 8.87
CA ILE A 647 26.20 -32.15 8.21
C ILE A 647 25.33 -33.39 8.41
N SER A 648 25.91 -34.59 8.36
CA SER A 648 25.17 -35.85 8.54
C SER A 648 24.59 -35.96 9.95
N GLU A 649 25.37 -35.63 10.98
CA GLU A 649 24.91 -35.59 12.37
C GLU A 649 23.75 -34.58 12.55
N LEU A 650 23.89 -33.38 12.00
CA LEU A 650 22.83 -32.39 12.02
C LEU A 650 21.58 -32.88 11.29
N ALA A 651 21.74 -33.50 10.11
CA ALA A 651 20.62 -34.03 9.33
C ALA A 651 19.86 -35.12 10.11
N LEU A 652 20.58 -35.99 10.82
CA LEU A 652 19.98 -37.01 11.69
C LEU A 652 19.24 -36.41 12.88
N LYS A 653 19.82 -35.40 13.55
CA LYS A 653 19.12 -34.65 14.62
C LYS A 653 17.86 -33.94 14.09
N CYS A 654 17.92 -33.43 12.86
CA CYS A 654 16.78 -32.84 12.17
C CYS A 654 15.71 -33.89 11.80
N CYS A 655 16.06 -35.16 11.68
CA CYS A 655 15.12 -36.25 11.40
C CYS A 655 14.82 -37.13 12.62
N ALA A 656 15.16 -36.71 13.84
CA ALA A 656 14.95 -37.53 15.04
C ALA A 656 13.46 -37.86 15.28
N ASP A 657 13.23 -39.05 15.81
CA ASP A 657 11.92 -39.55 16.23
C ASP A 657 12.03 -40.06 17.68
N PRO A 658 11.09 -39.69 18.58
CA PRO A 658 9.86 -38.92 18.33
C PRO A 658 10.10 -37.41 18.10
N SER A 659 9.12 -36.72 17.49
CA SER A 659 9.26 -35.36 16.95
C SER A 659 9.68 -34.28 17.97
N TYR A 660 9.46 -34.49 19.27
CA TYR A 660 9.89 -33.57 20.33
C TYR A 660 11.41 -33.62 20.59
N GLU A 661 12.10 -34.72 20.24
CA GLU A 661 13.56 -34.86 20.35
C GLU A 661 14.31 -34.23 19.16
N ARG A 662 13.57 -33.87 18.10
CA ARG A 662 14.10 -33.23 16.90
C ARG A 662 14.72 -31.86 17.20
N THR A 663 15.80 -31.53 16.50
CA THR A 663 16.41 -30.18 16.59
C THR A 663 15.38 -29.10 16.22
N THR A 664 15.49 -27.89 16.80
CA THR A 664 14.65 -26.76 16.38
C THR A 664 15.25 -26.06 15.16
N LYS A 665 14.45 -25.34 14.37
CA LYS A 665 14.95 -24.52 13.25
C LYS A 665 16.06 -23.55 13.68
N LYS A 666 15.96 -22.97 14.88
CA LYS A 666 16.96 -22.04 15.44
C LYS A 666 18.27 -22.76 15.76
N ASP A 667 18.19 -23.94 16.36
CA ASP A 667 19.37 -24.71 16.74
C ASP A 667 20.05 -25.33 15.52
N ALA A 668 19.28 -25.78 14.52
CA ALA A 668 19.83 -26.23 13.24
C ALA A 668 20.60 -25.11 12.53
N LEU A 669 20.06 -23.89 12.49
CA LEU A 669 20.76 -22.74 11.92
C LEU A 669 22.04 -22.40 12.70
N ALA A 670 21.99 -22.48 14.03
CA ALA A 670 23.16 -22.23 14.88
C ALA A 670 24.24 -23.32 14.75
N GLU A 671 23.88 -24.58 14.49
CA GLU A 671 24.83 -25.64 14.16
C GLU A 671 25.43 -25.44 12.77
N LEU A 672 24.62 -25.10 11.75
CA LEU A 672 25.12 -24.81 10.39
C LEU A 672 26.08 -23.63 10.32
N GLN A 673 25.94 -22.63 11.19
CA GLN A 673 26.87 -21.49 11.24
C GLN A 673 28.24 -21.86 11.85
N LYS A 674 28.36 -23.03 12.49
CA LYS A 674 29.60 -23.53 13.10
C LYS A 674 30.36 -24.51 12.21
N VAL A 675 29.64 -25.11 11.25
CA VAL A 675 30.14 -26.03 10.23
C VAL A 675 30.57 -25.22 9.01
#